data_AF-A0A976JHU8-F1
#
_entry.id   AF-A0A976JHU8-F1
#
_cell.length_a   1.000
_cell.length_b   1.000
_cell.length_c   1.000
_cell.angle_alpha   90.00
_cell.angle_beta   90.00
_cell.angle_gamma   90.00
#
_symmetry.space_group_name_H-M   'P 1'
#
loop_
_entity.id
_entity.type
_entity.pdbx_description
1 polymer ?
#
loop_
_entity_poly.entity_id
_entity_poly.type
_entity_poly.pdbx_seq_one_letter_code
_entity_poly.pdbx_strand_id
1 'polypeptide(L)'
;MKKRTMTSAVCSLVFLQSLILPAFSAETDLTQIETKLPVTGISAQDQSRVDALFKLYRPYSEKPKACPLESNHHKEILSKIENIRNLFKDNCMDQDQARLDAILTGAQSIQNSLNELGVDADSNTTVNTLINGDIPAGDGTTVSGAQIANVFNNINNIFLNGKCKLNKGSFLEQTADIIQSFAQMGLLVPNQNGLVIAGGGLALSSILRAIDSIFTDRFNFDEIKDRQTFIKLNCAFYDLRQDVQNAGLMDVGTDQHKDDLETAKALIKSVEAKIKEVTTNKEKIQKEIETAKAEHIKKTLDDLVPLEDSVKKALSQVQIPVADTDGVPATTIKLRAINNLAKLYLTMKSQLDAWFDSGLNSIPVMDIMMKQELSKLDFATNPTEFQNLIGMDVKEFNNTFRANLLFHFERVTGDIAASREAIAKKWLKDTLIHGKDVAAYLKDLDKRVLETSKKLTEAQKQMMTTEKRLASALGESDFTSSDDGSENVVNILSQYEEIASQVYGKWGYEFMDYTTQTAVKKNDDFHSKFEKFARNHLDKVVMDNGKAEYLVRHPSELSELRIMYACQDAMPFRRVYKYADGLVQQGYDFIETNKRLFHADVPSGLFGIRSKFRLLQMHHKSSIFAKKIIGGQRVSRDNYENYIEARYGSKQKKFLGAVMLDVDASRTKAGVLQKLIEAYQCDKVTMEETN
;
A
#
# COMPACT_ATOMS: atom_id res chain seq x y z
N MET A 1 -13.78 37.73 72.30
CA MET A 1 -13.29 36.34 72.21
C MET A 1 -12.69 36.10 70.82
N LYS A 2 -11.39 35.75 70.78
CA LYS A 2 -10.57 35.00 69.78
C LYS A 2 -10.91 35.11 68.27
N LYS A 3 -10.02 35.72 67.45
CA LYS A 3 -8.99 35.14 66.50
C LYS A 3 -9.60 34.63 65.15
N ARG A 4 -9.08 34.83 63.92
CA ARG A 4 -7.72 35.20 63.38
C ARG A 4 -7.75 35.41 61.82
N THR A 5 -6.87 36.30 61.29
CA THR A 5 -6.06 36.32 60.01
C THR A 5 -6.72 36.44 58.60
N MET A 6 -6.44 37.52 57.82
CA MET A 6 -5.42 37.72 56.70
C MET A 6 -5.72 36.87 55.42
N THR A 7 -5.68 37.33 54.15
CA THR A 7 -4.70 38.19 53.42
C THR A 7 -5.20 38.59 52.01
N SER A 8 -4.69 39.74 51.52
CA SER A 8 -4.55 40.32 50.17
C SER A 8 -4.65 39.45 48.91
N ALA A 9 -5.31 39.99 47.86
CA ALA A 9 -4.85 39.93 46.46
C ALA A 9 -5.53 41.04 45.60
N VAL A 10 -4.79 42.11 45.29
CA VAL A 10 -5.12 43.09 44.24
C VAL A 10 -4.40 42.64 42.98
N CYS A 11 -5.16 42.22 41.97
CA CYS A 11 -4.65 41.76 40.68
C CYS A 11 -4.71 42.93 39.68
N SER A 12 -3.54 43.38 39.24
CA SER A 12 -3.36 44.44 38.25
C SER A 12 -3.84 43.98 36.87
N LEU A 13 -4.82 44.70 36.31
CA LEU A 13 -5.18 44.67 34.91
C LEU A 13 -4.01 45.25 34.08
N VAL A 14 -3.41 44.43 33.23
CA VAL A 14 -2.46 44.88 32.20
C VAL A 14 -3.24 45.44 31.02
N PHE A 15 -3.10 46.74 30.80
CA PHE A 15 -3.53 47.47 29.61
C PHE A 15 -2.68 47.03 28.40
N LEU A 16 -3.26 46.22 27.51
CA LEU A 16 -2.80 46.11 26.12
C LEU A 16 -3.64 47.08 25.29
N GLN A 17 -3.24 48.36 25.27
CA GLN A 17 -3.84 49.36 24.41
C GLN A 17 -3.16 49.34 23.03
N SER A 18 -4.00 49.09 22.03
CA SER A 18 -3.88 49.37 20.60
C SER A 18 -2.73 50.29 20.15
N LEU A 19 -1.66 49.69 19.64
CA LEU A 19 -0.77 50.34 18.65
C LEU A 19 -1.45 50.26 17.28
N ILE A 20 -2.15 51.33 16.90
CA ILE A 20 -2.57 51.57 15.52
C ILE A 20 -1.38 52.25 14.83
N LEU A 21 -0.58 51.47 14.11
CA LEU A 21 0.46 52.00 13.21
C LEU A 21 -0.18 52.36 11.85
N PRO A 22 0.23 53.46 11.22
CA PRO A 22 -0.29 53.84 9.91
C PRO A 22 0.21 52.85 8.85
N ALA A 23 -0.72 52.21 8.17
CA ALA A 23 -0.43 51.40 6.99
C ALA A 23 -0.04 52.33 5.84
N PHE A 24 1.18 52.26 5.30
CA PHE A 24 1.48 52.61 3.89
C PHE A 24 2.84 52.10 3.36
N SER A 25 2.76 51.43 2.21
CA SER A 25 3.71 51.11 1.10
C SER A 25 5.11 50.52 1.39
N ALA A 26 5.68 49.59 0.62
CA ALA A 26 5.16 48.65 -0.38
C ALA A 26 5.57 47.26 0.15
N GLU A 27 4.62 46.51 0.69
CA GLU A 27 4.87 45.12 1.10
C GLU A 27 5.03 44.28 -0.17
N THR A 28 5.95 43.31 -0.13
CA THR A 28 6.03 42.26 -1.15
C THR A 28 4.64 41.65 -1.29
N ASP A 29 3.98 41.89 -2.43
CA ASP A 29 2.60 41.51 -2.64
C ASP A 29 2.49 39.99 -2.75
N LEU A 30 2.29 39.34 -1.61
CA LEU A 30 2.13 37.89 -1.48
C LEU A 30 0.84 37.40 -2.17
N THR A 31 -0.06 38.29 -2.59
CA THR A 31 -1.31 37.89 -3.28
C THR A 31 -1.07 37.44 -4.73
N GLN A 32 0.12 37.69 -5.29
CA GLN A 32 0.50 37.24 -6.64
C GLN A 32 1.40 35.99 -6.64
N ILE A 33 1.63 35.39 -5.48
CA ILE A 33 2.60 34.30 -5.34
C ILE A 33 2.14 33.05 -6.12
N GLU A 34 0.83 32.77 -6.12
CA GLU A 34 0.25 31.61 -6.81
C GLU A 34 0.22 31.78 -8.34
N THR A 35 0.14 33.00 -8.85
CA THR A 35 0.23 33.28 -10.29
C THR A 35 1.66 33.16 -10.81
N LYS A 36 2.66 33.49 -9.98
CA LYS A 36 4.09 33.35 -10.32
C LYS A 36 4.60 31.93 -10.14
N LEU A 37 4.11 31.22 -9.14
CA LEU A 37 4.58 29.90 -8.72
C LEU A 37 3.41 28.91 -8.64
N PRO A 38 2.78 28.56 -9.77
CA PRO A 38 1.57 27.74 -9.77
C PRO A 38 1.86 26.31 -9.27
N VAL A 39 0.97 25.81 -8.40
CA VAL A 39 0.90 24.40 -8.02
C VAL A 39 -0.24 23.77 -8.79
N THR A 40 0.06 23.30 -10.01
CA THR A 40 -0.92 22.76 -10.95
C THR A 40 -0.48 21.38 -11.45
N GLY A 41 -1.46 20.56 -11.85
CA GLY A 41 -1.20 19.28 -12.52
C GLY A 41 -0.76 19.47 -13.97
N ILE A 42 -0.75 18.37 -14.74
CA ILE A 42 -0.61 18.44 -16.20
C ILE A 42 -1.83 19.09 -16.85
N SER A 43 -1.70 19.51 -18.11
CA SER A 43 -2.79 20.12 -18.85
C SER A 43 -3.98 19.16 -18.97
N ALA A 44 -5.21 19.69 -19.08
CA ALA A 44 -6.40 18.87 -19.29
C ALA A 44 -6.30 18.03 -20.58
N GLN A 45 -5.61 18.56 -21.60
CA GLN A 45 -5.33 17.84 -22.83
C GLN A 45 -4.40 16.64 -22.59
N ASP A 46 -3.31 16.83 -21.86
CA ASP A 46 -2.37 15.75 -21.54
C ASP A 46 -3.02 14.71 -20.63
N GLN A 47 -3.82 15.13 -19.64
CA GLN A 47 -4.59 14.19 -18.81
C GLN A 47 -5.55 13.37 -19.66
N SER A 48 -6.25 13.98 -20.62
CA SER A 48 -7.11 13.23 -21.53
C SER A 48 -6.35 12.24 -22.41
N ARG A 49 -5.10 12.56 -22.79
CA ARG A 49 -4.23 11.65 -23.55
C ARG A 49 -3.73 10.49 -22.69
N VAL A 50 -3.33 10.76 -21.45
CA VAL A 50 -2.99 9.75 -20.43
C VAL A 50 -4.17 8.78 -20.27
N ASP A 51 -5.37 9.31 -20.03
CA ASP A 51 -6.57 8.50 -19.82
C ASP A 51 -6.93 7.67 -21.06
N ALA A 52 -6.80 8.24 -22.26
CA ALA A 52 -7.09 7.56 -23.52
C ALA A 52 -6.11 6.40 -23.80
N LEU A 53 -4.80 6.66 -23.69
CA LEU A 53 -3.77 5.65 -23.88
C LEU A 53 -3.85 4.55 -22.82
N PHE A 54 -4.00 4.93 -21.55
CA PHE A 54 -4.12 3.95 -20.48
C PHE A 54 -5.38 3.10 -20.63
N LYS A 55 -6.49 3.67 -21.13
CA LYS A 55 -7.70 2.91 -21.42
C LYS A 55 -7.47 1.89 -22.55
N LEU A 56 -6.70 2.25 -23.58
CA LEU A 56 -6.40 1.37 -24.71
C LEU A 56 -5.51 0.19 -24.28
N TYR A 57 -4.49 0.45 -23.46
CA TYR A 57 -3.49 -0.54 -23.04
C TYR A 57 -3.69 -1.07 -21.62
N ARG A 58 -4.88 -0.84 -21.05
CA ARG A 58 -5.17 -1.08 -19.63
C ARG A 58 -4.79 -2.51 -19.21
N PRO A 59 -3.99 -2.68 -18.14
CA PRO A 59 -3.75 -3.98 -17.57
C PRO A 59 -5.05 -4.61 -17.08
N TYR A 60 -5.16 -5.92 -17.22
CA TYR A 60 -6.23 -6.68 -16.64
C TYR A 60 -6.10 -6.71 -15.11
N SER A 61 -7.15 -6.24 -14.43
CA SER A 61 -7.17 -6.12 -12.96
C SER A 61 -8.30 -6.91 -12.29
N GLU A 62 -9.17 -7.58 -13.06
CA GLU A 62 -10.27 -8.34 -12.49
C GLU A 62 -9.77 -9.72 -12.02
N LYS A 63 -9.66 -9.90 -10.71
CA LYS A 63 -9.37 -11.21 -10.11
C LYS A 63 -10.66 -11.99 -9.83
N PRO A 64 -10.76 -13.26 -10.22
CA PRO A 64 -11.90 -14.11 -9.89
C PRO A 64 -12.01 -14.29 -8.38
N LYS A 65 -13.23 -14.24 -7.82
CA LYS A 65 -13.47 -14.43 -6.38
C LYS A 65 -12.96 -15.78 -5.85
N ALA A 66 -12.96 -16.80 -6.72
CA ALA A 66 -12.47 -18.14 -6.40
C ALA A 66 -10.94 -18.22 -6.28
N CYS A 67 -10.22 -17.23 -6.81
CA CYS A 67 -8.77 -17.11 -6.71
C CYS A 67 -8.43 -15.83 -5.93
N PRO A 68 -8.74 -15.74 -4.62
CA PRO A 68 -8.46 -14.52 -3.85
C PRO A 68 -6.96 -14.20 -3.82
N LEU A 69 -6.64 -12.93 -3.57
CA LEU A 69 -5.31 -12.55 -3.12
C LEU A 69 -5.19 -12.97 -1.65
N GLU A 70 -4.13 -13.68 -1.27
CA GLU A 70 -3.85 -13.93 0.15
C GLU A 70 -2.95 -12.81 0.67
N SER A 71 -3.39 -12.05 1.67
CA SER A 71 -2.73 -10.79 2.07
C SER A 71 -1.36 -10.99 2.76
N ASN A 72 -1.01 -12.21 3.19
CA ASN A 72 0.19 -12.49 4.00
C ASN A 72 1.35 -13.14 3.21
N HIS A 73 1.31 -13.11 1.88
CA HIS A 73 2.05 -14.01 0.99
C HIS A 73 3.55 -14.13 1.17
N HIS A 74 4.26 -13.05 1.54
CA HIS A 74 5.72 -13.14 1.60
C HIS A 74 6.15 -13.93 2.81
N LYS A 75 5.58 -13.66 3.99
CA LYS A 75 5.98 -14.23 5.30
C LYS A 75 5.82 -15.75 5.40
N GLU A 76 5.04 -16.36 4.50
CA GLU A 76 4.76 -17.79 4.50
C GLU A 76 5.58 -18.60 3.49
N ILE A 77 6.30 -17.97 2.55
CA ILE A 77 7.07 -18.69 1.52
C ILE A 77 8.16 -19.55 2.16
N LEU A 78 8.88 -18.96 3.11
CA LEU A 78 9.90 -19.69 3.87
C LEU A 78 9.28 -20.85 4.64
N SER A 79 8.16 -20.64 5.34
CA SER A 79 7.47 -21.68 6.09
C SER A 79 6.94 -22.81 5.19
N LYS A 80 6.37 -22.49 4.03
CA LYS A 80 5.92 -23.47 3.04
C LYS A 80 7.09 -24.29 2.48
N ILE A 81 8.24 -23.65 2.25
CA ILE A 81 9.47 -24.31 1.78
C ILE A 81 10.14 -25.14 2.90
N GLU A 82 10.07 -24.70 4.14
CA GLU A 82 10.48 -25.49 5.32
C GLU A 82 9.60 -26.72 5.52
N ASN A 83 8.28 -26.61 5.25
CA ASN A 83 7.38 -27.75 5.25
C ASN A 83 7.77 -28.76 4.16
N ILE A 84 8.18 -28.30 2.98
CA ILE A 84 8.74 -29.17 1.94
C ILE A 84 9.97 -29.89 2.49
N ARG A 85 10.93 -29.19 3.12
CA ARG A 85 12.11 -29.82 3.76
C ARG A 85 11.71 -30.91 4.75
N ASN A 86 10.69 -30.66 5.58
CA ASN A 86 10.21 -31.62 6.57
C ASN A 86 9.58 -32.86 5.91
N LEU A 87 8.97 -32.75 4.72
CA LEU A 87 8.52 -33.91 3.95
C LEU A 87 9.68 -34.80 3.46
N PHE A 88 10.88 -34.26 3.32
CA PHE A 88 12.07 -35.01 2.88
C PHE A 88 12.85 -35.67 4.02
N LYS A 89 12.70 -35.19 5.26
CA LYS A 89 13.46 -35.64 6.45
C LYS A 89 13.41 -37.14 6.69
N ASP A 90 12.25 -37.75 6.47
CA ASP A 90 12.01 -39.13 6.94
C ASP A 90 12.28 -40.20 5.87
N ASN A 91 12.50 -39.84 4.59
CA ASN A 91 12.54 -40.83 3.51
C ASN A 91 13.65 -40.67 2.46
N CYS A 92 14.36 -39.52 2.33
CA CYS A 92 15.27 -39.28 1.19
C CYS A 92 16.46 -38.32 1.40
N MET A 93 16.86 -38.01 2.64
CA MET A 93 17.85 -36.94 2.90
C MET A 93 19.25 -37.20 2.29
N ASP A 94 19.67 -38.45 2.08
CA ASP A 94 21.09 -38.74 1.79
C ASP A 94 21.59 -38.29 0.41
N GLN A 95 20.71 -38.02 -0.58
CA GLN A 95 21.11 -37.68 -1.96
C GLN A 95 20.70 -36.28 -2.44
N ASP A 96 19.70 -35.64 -1.83
CA ASP A 96 19.17 -34.34 -2.27
C ASP A 96 19.34 -33.22 -1.21
N GLN A 97 20.07 -33.46 -0.12
CA GLN A 97 20.30 -32.49 0.97
C GLN A 97 20.84 -31.14 0.47
N ALA A 98 21.86 -31.17 -0.40
CA ALA A 98 22.47 -29.96 -0.95
C ALA A 98 21.47 -29.13 -1.79
N ARG A 99 20.52 -29.80 -2.46
CA ARG A 99 19.48 -29.13 -3.25
C ARG A 99 18.40 -28.53 -2.34
N LEU A 100 18.01 -29.23 -1.28
CA LEU A 100 17.07 -28.72 -0.28
C LEU A 100 17.63 -27.51 0.46
N ASP A 101 18.91 -27.56 0.84
CA ASP A 101 19.58 -26.43 1.49
C ASP A 101 19.73 -25.23 0.51
N ALA A 102 19.94 -25.49 -0.79
CA ALA A 102 19.93 -24.45 -1.82
C ALA A 102 18.54 -23.82 -2.01
N ILE A 103 17.46 -24.62 -1.97
CA ILE A 103 16.06 -24.13 -2.02
C ILE A 103 15.78 -23.23 -0.81
N LEU A 104 16.14 -23.65 0.41
CA LEU A 104 15.92 -22.89 1.64
C LEU A 104 16.72 -21.59 1.67
N THR A 105 17.98 -21.64 1.25
CA THR A 105 18.83 -20.45 1.16
C THR A 105 18.26 -19.46 0.13
N GLY A 106 17.81 -19.96 -1.03
CA GLY A 106 17.14 -19.15 -2.04
C GLY A 106 15.85 -18.52 -1.52
N ALA A 107 15.01 -19.31 -0.83
CA ALA A 107 13.76 -18.83 -0.22
C ALA A 107 13.99 -17.76 0.86
N GLN A 108 14.97 -17.98 1.74
CA GLN A 108 15.35 -17.01 2.77
C GLN A 108 15.87 -15.72 2.13
N SER A 109 16.67 -15.82 1.08
CA SER A 109 17.17 -14.65 0.36
C SER A 109 16.02 -13.84 -0.25
N ILE A 110 15.05 -14.51 -0.88
CA ILE A 110 13.85 -13.85 -1.44
C ILE A 110 13.02 -13.21 -0.33
N GLN A 111 12.80 -13.91 0.78
CA GLN A 111 12.07 -13.40 1.94
C GLN A 111 12.71 -12.14 2.52
N ASN A 112 14.04 -12.15 2.68
CA ASN A 112 14.78 -11.02 3.23
C ASN A 112 14.67 -9.81 2.30
N SER A 113 14.86 -10.00 0.99
CA SER A 113 14.69 -8.93 0.01
C SER A 113 13.26 -8.36 0.01
N LEU A 114 12.23 -9.21 0.16
CA LEU A 114 10.83 -8.75 0.27
C LEU A 114 10.56 -7.96 1.56
N ASN A 115 11.17 -8.36 2.67
CA ASN A 115 11.03 -7.68 3.96
C ASN A 115 11.77 -6.33 3.98
N GLU A 116 12.96 -6.27 3.38
CA GLU A 116 13.77 -5.04 3.27
C GLU A 116 13.10 -3.98 2.38
N LEU A 117 12.28 -4.40 1.42
CA LEU A 117 11.53 -3.53 0.52
C LEU A 117 10.26 -2.90 1.14
N GLY A 118 10.00 -3.11 2.44
CA GLY A 118 8.91 -2.43 3.16
C GLY A 118 7.52 -2.76 2.63
N VAL A 119 7.33 -3.94 2.02
CA VAL A 119 6.02 -4.42 1.60
C VAL A 119 5.22 -4.80 2.85
N ASP A 120 4.59 -3.81 3.46
CA ASP A 120 3.67 -4.05 4.57
C ASP A 120 2.48 -4.87 4.06
N ALA A 121 2.19 -5.94 4.81
CA ALA A 121 1.18 -6.97 4.53
C ALA A 121 -0.27 -6.46 4.37
N ASP A 122 -0.51 -5.18 4.64
CA ASP A 122 -1.85 -4.57 4.61
C ASP A 122 -2.06 -3.59 3.45
N SER A 123 -1.05 -3.35 2.60
CA SER A 123 -1.21 -2.41 1.50
C SER A 123 -1.65 -3.15 0.22
N ASN A 124 -2.77 -2.71 -0.38
CA ASN A 124 -3.21 -3.05 -1.75
C ASN A 124 -2.19 -2.63 -2.84
N THR A 125 -0.97 -2.32 -2.45
CA THR A 125 0.14 -1.99 -3.32
C THR A 125 0.61 -3.29 -3.95
N THR A 126 -0.08 -3.70 -5.00
CA THR A 126 0.44 -4.66 -5.99
C THR A 126 1.95 -4.41 -6.17
N VAL A 127 2.74 -5.47 -6.07
CA VAL A 127 4.20 -5.57 -6.29
C VAL A 127 4.67 -4.92 -7.61
N ASN A 128 3.76 -4.39 -8.43
CA ASN A 128 4.01 -3.47 -9.54
C ASN A 128 4.92 -2.27 -9.22
N THR A 129 5.07 -1.84 -7.96
CA THR A 129 6.05 -0.78 -7.60
C THR A 129 7.47 -1.31 -7.39
N LEU A 130 7.67 -2.62 -7.16
CA LEU A 130 8.96 -3.19 -6.76
C LEU A 130 9.89 -3.56 -7.91
N ILE A 131 9.40 -3.49 -9.14
CA ILE A 131 10.21 -3.81 -10.33
C ILE A 131 10.23 -2.62 -11.32
N ASN A 132 9.49 -1.55 -11.03
CA ASN A 132 9.55 -0.28 -11.75
C ASN A 132 10.61 0.65 -11.16
N GLY A 133 11.89 0.31 -11.33
CA GLY A 133 12.97 1.27 -11.59
C GLY A 133 13.17 2.54 -10.74
N ASP A 134 12.52 2.72 -9.60
CA ASP A 134 12.71 3.87 -8.70
C ASP A 134 13.54 3.52 -7.45
N ILE A 135 14.42 2.52 -7.57
CA ILE A 135 15.56 2.40 -6.64
C ILE A 135 16.72 3.13 -7.31
N PRO A 136 17.22 4.26 -6.77
CA PRO A 136 18.46 4.88 -7.26
C PRO A 136 19.53 3.79 -7.32
N ALA A 137 20.37 3.79 -8.36
CA ALA A 137 21.32 2.74 -8.72
C ALA A 137 22.45 2.44 -7.70
N GLY A 138 22.14 2.37 -6.41
CA GLY A 138 23.06 2.12 -5.31
C GLY A 138 22.30 1.61 -4.08
N ASP A 139 21.83 0.36 -4.13
CA ASP A 139 22.17 -0.69 -3.16
C ASP A 139 21.42 -1.98 -3.55
N GLY A 140 22.11 -3.12 -3.51
CA GLY A 140 21.75 -4.39 -4.15
C GLY A 140 20.54 -5.16 -3.59
N THR A 141 19.44 -4.51 -3.24
CA THR A 141 18.21 -5.17 -2.72
C THR A 141 17.10 -5.18 -3.76
N THR A 142 17.26 -6.03 -4.77
CA THR A 142 16.16 -6.43 -5.68
C THR A 142 15.96 -7.93 -5.58
N VAL A 143 14.71 -8.40 -5.54
CA VAL A 143 14.43 -9.83 -5.74
C VAL A 143 14.75 -10.15 -7.19
N SER A 144 15.92 -10.76 -7.43
CA SER A 144 16.32 -11.13 -8.78
C SER A 144 15.52 -12.35 -9.22
N GLY A 145 14.95 -12.33 -10.42
CA GLY A 145 14.23 -13.50 -10.92
C GLY A 145 15.13 -14.73 -11.14
N ALA A 146 16.46 -14.56 -11.14
CA ALA A 146 17.42 -15.66 -11.03
C ALA A 146 17.32 -16.41 -9.69
N GLN A 147 17.09 -15.71 -8.56
CA GLN A 147 16.87 -16.36 -7.26
C GLN A 147 15.58 -17.21 -7.29
N ILE A 148 14.50 -16.67 -7.88
CA ILE A 148 13.23 -17.39 -8.04
C ILE A 148 13.42 -18.60 -8.96
N ALA A 149 14.05 -18.41 -10.12
CA ALA A 149 14.34 -19.48 -11.06
C ALA A 149 15.17 -20.61 -10.43
N ASN A 150 16.18 -20.27 -9.62
CA ASN A 150 16.99 -21.25 -8.91
C ASN A 150 16.16 -22.09 -7.90
N VAL A 151 15.25 -21.46 -7.16
CA VAL A 151 14.33 -22.17 -6.26
C VAL A 151 13.47 -23.16 -7.04
N PHE A 152 12.81 -22.72 -8.11
CA PHE A 152 11.93 -23.59 -8.91
C PHE A 152 12.68 -24.65 -9.73
N ASN A 153 13.87 -24.35 -10.24
CA ASN A 153 14.70 -25.35 -10.93
C ASN A 153 15.12 -26.47 -9.96
N ASN A 154 15.48 -26.14 -8.72
CA ASN A 154 15.79 -27.15 -7.71
C ASN A 154 14.55 -27.94 -7.27
N ILE A 155 13.40 -27.29 -7.09
CA ILE A 155 12.12 -27.98 -6.83
C ILE A 155 11.77 -28.96 -7.97
N ASN A 156 11.86 -28.50 -9.22
CA ASN A 156 11.58 -29.33 -10.39
C ASN A 156 12.56 -30.50 -10.54
N ASN A 157 13.84 -30.28 -10.23
CA ASN A 157 14.84 -31.35 -10.23
C ASN A 157 14.56 -32.41 -9.15
N ILE A 158 14.10 -32.00 -7.98
CA ILE A 158 13.67 -32.92 -6.92
C ILE A 158 12.43 -33.72 -7.37
N PHE A 159 11.49 -33.07 -8.05
CA PHE A 159 10.28 -33.71 -8.56
C PHE A 159 10.55 -34.70 -9.70
N LEU A 160 11.37 -34.33 -10.69
CA LEU A 160 11.64 -35.13 -11.90
C LEU A 160 12.71 -36.22 -11.70
N ASN A 161 13.76 -35.92 -10.94
CA ASN A 161 14.94 -36.79 -10.82
C ASN A 161 15.08 -37.45 -9.45
N GLY A 162 14.25 -37.09 -8.48
CA GLY A 162 14.26 -37.70 -7.16
C GLY A 162 13.75 -39.14 -7.23
N LYS A 163 14.57 -40.11 -6.80
CA LYS A 163 14.15 -41.52 -6.63
C LYS A 163 13.17 -41.72 -5.44
N CYS A 164 12.65 -40.62 -4.91
CA CYS A 164 11.94 -40.57 -3.66
C CYS A 164 10.48 -40.99 -3.84
N LYS A 165 10.04 -42.03 -3.11
CA LYS A 165 8.61 -42.35 -2.98
C LYS A 165 7.95 -41.38 -2.00
N LEU A 166 7.85 -40.11 -2.39
CA LEU A 166 7.11 -39.12 -1.62
C LEU A 166 5.64 -39.50 -1.57
N ASN A 167 4.95 -39.12 -0.49
CA ASN A 167 3.49 -39.04 -0.52
C ASN A 167 3.11 -37.95 -1.51
N LYS A 168 2.94 -38.36 -2.78
CA LYS A 168 2.79 -37.48 -3.95
C LYS A 168 1.81 -36.34 -3.68
N GLY A 169 0.67 -36.63 -3.06
CA GLY A 169 -0.35 -35.63 -2.75
C GLY A 169 0.13 -34.49 -1.84
N SER A 170 0.98 -34.76 -0.83
CA SER A 170 1.43 -33.72 0.12
C SER A 170 2.51 -32.81 -0.46
N PHE A 171 3.41 -33.37 -1.27
CA PHE A 171 4.47 -32.60 -1.93
C PHE A 171 3.88 -31.73 -3.06
N LEU A 172 2.94 -32.29 -3.83
CA LEU A 172 2.21 -31.58 -4.89
C LEU A 172 1.44 -30.38 -4.34
N GLU A 173 0.73 -30.56 -3.23
CA GLU A 173 -0.04 -29.49 -2.61
C GLU A 173 0.84 -28.31 -2.15
N GLN A 174 1.95 -28.59 -1.45
CA GLN A 174 2.88 -27.55 -0.98
C GLN A 174 3.61 -26.86 -2.13
N THR A 175 3.95 -27.59 -3.19
CA THR A 175 4.56 -27.02 -4.38
C THR A 175 3.58 -26.08 -5.10
N ALA A 176 2.30 -26.48 -5.21
CA ALA A 176 1.26 -25.63 -5.76
C ALA A 176 1.02 -24.36 -4.93
N ASP A 177 1.13 -24.43 -3.60
CA ASP A 177 1.05 -23.26 -2.73
C ASP A 177 2.19 -22.27 -2.98
N ILE A 178 3.42 -22.77 -3.16
CA ILE A 178 4.58 -21.93 -3.48
C ILE A 178 4.42 -21.31 -4.87
N ILE A 179 4.03 -22.10 -5.87
CA ILE A 179 3.73 -21.61 -7.24
C ILE A 179 2.70 -20.49 -7.19
N GLN A 180 1.60 -20.69 -6.45
CA GLN A 180 0.56 -19.67 -6.32
C GLN A 180 1.05 -18.41 -5.62
N SER A 181 1.82 -18.54 -4.53
CA SER A 181 2.39 -17.38 -3.83
C SER A 181 3.34 -16.56 -4.72
N PHE A 182 4.15 -17.20 -5.57
CA PHE A 182 5.02 -16.50 -6.51
C PHE A 182 4.28 -15.93 -7.73
N ALA A 183 3.30 -16.65 -8.29
CA ALA A 183 2.48 -16.17 -9.40
C ALA A 183 1.70 -14.89 -9.02
N GLN A 184 1.29 -14.76 -7.76
CA GLN A 184 0.61 -13.57 -7.26
C GLN A 184 1.52 -12.34 -7.07
N MET A 185 2.84 -12.48 -7.24
CA MET A 185 3.80 -11.37 -7.10
C MET A 185 3.94 -10.52 -8.37
N GLY A 186 3.46 -10.94 -9.54
CA GLY A 186 3.67 -10.18 -10.77
C GLY A 186 5.12 -10.29 -11.26
N LEU A 187 5.46 -11.39 -11.93
CA LEU A 187 6.86 -11.79 -12.19
C LEU A 187 7.50 -11.12 -13.41
N LEU A 188 6.69 -10.49 -14.25
CA LEU A 188 7.13 -9.81 -15.47
C LEU A 188 7.12 -8.31 -15.26
N VAL A 189 8.31 -7.71 -15.25
CA VAL A 189 8.43 -6.26 -15.43
C VAL A 189 9.50 -5.94 -16.46
N PRO A 190 9.15 -5.21 -17.53
CA PRO A 190 10.10 -4.81 -18.56
C PRO A 190 11.14 -3.82 -18.03
N ASN A 191 12.37 -3.90 -18.55
CA ASN A 191 13.39 -2.88 -18.34
C ASN A 191 13.12 -1.61 -19.19
N GLN A 192 13.98 -0.60 -19.09
CA GLN A 192 13.84 0.68 -19.82
C GLN A 192 13.85 0.53 -21.36
N ASN A 193 14.25 -0.62 -21.88
CA ASN A 193 14.29 -0.90 -23.32
C ASN A 193 13.12 -1.81 -23.78
N GLY A 194 12.15 -2.11 -22.91
CA GLY A 194 11.04 -3.01 -23.24
C GLY A 194 11.42 -4.50 -23.24
N LEU A 195 12.67 -4.84 -22.93
CA LEU A 195 13.12 -6.22 -22.83
C LEU A 195 12.56 -6.83 -21.54
N VAL A 196 12.03 -8.05 -21.65
CA VAL A 196 11.74 -8.90 -20.48
C VAL A 196 13.05 -9.08 -19.73
N ILE A 197 13.13 -8.58 -18.49
CA ILE A 197 14.34 -8.71 -17.66
C ILE A 197 14.76 -10.18 -17.68
N ALA A 198 16.02 -10.46 -18.02
CA ALA A 198 16.57 -11.82 -18.04
C ALA A 198 16.22 -12.58 -16.73
N GLY A 199 16.20 -11.89 -15.58
CA GLY A 199 15.67 -12.43 -14.32
C GLY A 199 14.17 -12.78 -14.34
N GLY A 200 13.28 -11.86 -14.71
CA GLY A 200 11.81 -12.08 -14.65
C GLY A 200 11.31 -13.11 -15.66
N GLY A 201 11.86 -13.11 -16.88
CA GLY A 201 11.57 -14.13 -17.89
C GLY A 201 12.04 -15.52 -17.48
N LEU A 202 13.24 -15.63 -16.86
CA LEU A 202 13.74 -16.89 -16.30
C LEU A 202 12.87 -17.38 -15.13
N ALA A 203 12.47 -16.51 -14.22
CA ALA A 203 11.58 -16.85 -13.10
C ALA A 203 10.25 -17.41 -13.61
N LEU A 204 9.60 -16.69 -14.54
CA LEU A 204 8.35 -17.12 -15.13
C LEU A 204 8.49 -18.45 -15.86
N SER A 205 9.52 -18.61 -16.70
CA SER A 205 9.78 -19.85 -17.44
C SER A 205 10.01 -21.05 -16.51
N SER A 206 10.76 -20.86 -15.42
CA SER A 206 10.97 -21.89 -14.40
C SER A 206 9.67 -22.27 -13.67
N ILE A 207 8.80 -21.29 -13.37
CA ILE A 207 7.50 -21.55 -12.74
C ILE A 207 6.56 -22.27 -13.69
N LEU A 208 6.48 -21.83 -14.95
CA LEU A 208 5.67 -22.49 -15.98
C LEU A 208 6.15 -23.94 -16.19
N ARG A 209 7.46 -24.19 -16.27
CA ARG A 209 8.01 -25.56 -16.27
C ARG A 209 7.61 -26.39 -15.05
N ALA A 210 7.63 -25.80 -13.86
CA ALA A 210 7.22 -26.51 -12.64
C ALA A 210 5.71 -26.86 -12.70
N ILE A 211 4.88 -25.94 -13.20
CA ILE A 211 3.45 -26.17 -13.41
C ILE A 211 3.22 -27.30 -14.42
N ASP A 212 3.87 -27.23 -15.59
CA ASP A 212 3.76 -28.25 -16.64
C ASP A 212 4.21 -29.64 -16.17
N SER A 213 5.32 -29.71 -15.45
CA SER A 213 5.83 -30.93 -14.82
C SER A 213 4.79 -31.59 -13.90
N ILE A 214 4.10 -30.79 -13.08
CA ILE A 214 3.02 -31.29 -12.21
C ILE A 214 1.81 -31.75 -13.03
N PHE A 215 1.43 -31.03 -14.09
CA PHE A 215 0.31 -31.42 -14.94
C PHE A 215 0.61 -32.62 -15.85
N THR A 216 1.87 -32.95 -16.07
CA THR A 216 2.26 -34.18 -16.77
C THR A 216 1.97 -35.43 -15.91
N ASP A 217 1.94 -35.27 -14.58
CA ASP A 217 1.56 -36.32 -13.64
C ASP A 217 0.04 -36.62 -13.65
N ARG A 218 -0.36 -37.81 -13.20
CA ARG A 218 -1.77 -38.25 -13.27
C ARG A 218 -2.57 -37.75 -12.06
N PHE A 219 -3.42 -36.74 -12.23
CA PHE A 219 -4.42 -36.36 -11.21
C PHE A 219 -5.46 -37.47 -10.99
N ASN A 220 -5.74 -37.77 -9.74
CA ASN A 220 -6.84 -38.59 -9.27
C ASN A 220 -7.86 -37.72 -8.52
N PHE A 221 -8.90 -37.24 -9.21
CA PHE A 221 -9.87 -36.33 -8.59
C PHE A 221 -10.75 -36.96 -7.51
N ASP A 222 -10.69 -38.28 -7.27
CA ASP A 222 -11.27 -38.87 -6.05
C ASP A 222 -10.54 -38.40 -4.78
N GLU A 223 -9.24 -38.07 -4.89
CA GLU A 223 -8.42 -37.59 -3.79
C GLU A 223 -8.60 -36.08 -3.56
N ILE A 224 -8.81 -35.68 -2.30
CA ILE A 224 -9.03 -34.27 -1.94
C ILE A 224 -7.83 -33.41 -2.32
N LYS A 225 -6.62 -33.93 -2.09
CA LYS A 225 -5.35 -33.23 -2.34
C LYS A 225 -5.18 -32.89 -3.82
N ASP A 226 -5.45 -33.85 -4.70
CA ASP A 226 -5.36 -33.65 -6.15
C ASP A 226 -6.34 -32.60 -6.66
N ARG A 227 -7.56 -32.55 -6.10
CA ARG A 227 -8.53 -31.48 -6.41
C ARG A 227 -8.04 -30.11 -5.95
N GLN A 228 -7.51 -30.01 -4.73
CA GLN A 228 -6.98 -28.76 -4.20
C GLN A 228 -5.77 -28.28 -4.99
N THR A 229 -4.82 -29.16 -5.29
CA THR A 229 -3.66 -28.89 -6.14
C THR A 229 -4.09 -28.38 -7.52
N PHE A 230 -5.06 -29.04 -8.17
CA PHE A 230 -5.57 -28.58 -9.47
C PHE A 230 -6.17 -27.17 -9.41
N ILE A 231 -6.99 -26.87 -8.39
CA ILE A 231 -7.58 -25.53 -8.20
C ILE A 231 -6.49 -24.47 -7.99
N LYS A 232 -5.51 -24.75 -7.13
CA LYS A 232 -4.38 -23.84 -6.85
C LYS A 232 -3.56 -23.55 -8.11
N LEU A 233 -3.21 -24.59 -8.87
CA LEU A 233 -2.48 -24.45 -10.14
C LEU A 233 -3.29 -23.71 -11.20
N ASN A 234 -4.61 -23.92 -11.28
CA ASN A 234 -5.47 -23.16 -12.16
C ASN A 234 -5.52 -21.67 -11.79
N CYS A 235 -5.55 -21.33 -10.49
CA CYS A 235 -5.46 -19.94 -10.03
C CYS A 235 -4.07 -19.33 -10.30
N ALA A 236 -2.99 -20.07 -10.05
CA ALA A 236 -1.65 -19.61 -10.36
C ALA A 236 -1.49 -19.37 -11.87
N PHE A 237 -1.93 -20.32 -12.71
CA PHE A 237 -1.88 -20.15 -14.16
C PHE A 237 -2.77 -19.00 -14.66
N TYR A 238 -3.91 -18.73 -14.00
CA TYR A 238 -4.70 -17.54 -14.27
C TYR A 238 -3.87 -16.26 -14.05
N ASP A 239 -3.19 -16.15 -12.91
CA ASP A 239 -2.37 -14.99 -12.55
C ASP A 239 -1.18 -14.84 -13.53
N LEU A 240 -0.44 -15.93 -13.82
CA LEU A 240 0.65 -15.92 -14.80
C LEU A 240 0.19 -15.54 -16.21
N ARG A 241 -1.00 -16.01 -16.64
CA ARG A 241 -1.58 -15.59 -17.92
C ARG A 241 -1.83 -14.08 -17.95
N GLN A 242 -2.33 -13.51 -16.85
CA GLN A 242 -2.54 -12.06 -16.78
C GLN A 242 -1.20 -11.32 -16.86
N ASP A 243 -0.16 -11.81 -16.21
CA ASP A 243 1.18 -11.23 -16.32
C ASP A 243 1.69 -11.25 -17.77
N VAL A 244 1.60 -12.40 -18.46
CA VAL A 244 2.02 -12.55 -19.87
C VAL A 244 1.23 -11.60 -20.79
N GLN A 245 -0.08 -11.48 -20.58
CA GLN A 245 -0.94 -10.59 -21.37
C GLN A 245 -0.69 -9.11 -21.06
N ASN A 246 -0.52 -8.74 -19.80
CA ASN A 246 -0.27 -7.38 -19.36
C ASN A 246 1.13 -6.90 -19.77
N ALA A 247 2.09 -7.81 -19.86
CA ALA A 247 3.42 -7.54 -20.37
C ALA A 247 3.44 -7.26 -21.88
N GLY A 248 2.38 -7.61 -22.64
CA GLY A 248 2.34 -7.41 -24.09
C GLY A 248 3.08 -8.47 -24.90
N LEU A 249 3.44 -9.61 -24.30
CA LEU A 249 4.17 -10.70 -24.98
C LEU A 249 3.37 -11.39 -26.09
N MET A 250 2.05 -11.23 -26.07
CA MET A 250 1.13 -11.76 -27.09
C MET A 250 0.71 -10.69 -28.10
N ASP A 251 1.12 -9.43 -27.91
CA ASP A 251 0.73 -8.32 -28.77
C ASP A 251 1.67 -8.29 -29.99
N VAL A 252 1.12 -8.11 -31.19
CA VAL A 252 1.92 -7.95 -32.41
C VAL A 252 2.19 -6.46 -32.63
N GLY A 253 3.46 -6.08 -32.75
CA GLY A 253 3.88 -4.71 -33.04
C GLY A 253 3.20 -4.12 -34.28
N THR A 254 2.70 -2.89 -34.17
CA THR A 254 2.09 -2.14 -35.27
C THR A 254 2.67 -0.72 -35.31
N ASP A 255 2.49 0.01 -36.41
CA ASP A 255 2.93 1.40 -36.47
C ASP A 255 2.18 2.29 -35.47
N GLN A 256 0.91 1.99 -35.18
CA GLN A 256 0.17 2.65 -34.10
C GLN A 256 0.84 2.43 -32.73
N HIS A 257 1.36 1.23 -32.45
CA HIS A 257 2.10 0.96 -31.21
C HIS A 257 3.36 1.84 -31.11
N LYS A 258 4.05 2.12 -32.23
CA LYS A 258 5.22 3.01 -32.25
C LYS A 258 4.84 4.45 -31.92
N ASP A 259 3.79 4.97 -32.56
CA ASP A 259 3.29 6.33 -32.33
C ASP A 259 2.79 6.51 -30.88
N ASP A 260 2.11 5.50 -30.34
CA ASP A 260 1.63 5.50 -28.97
C ASP A 260 2.79 5.39 -27.96
N LEU A 261 3.85 4.64 -28.26
CA LEU A 261 5.04 4.54 -27.41
C LEU A 261 5.75 5.89 -27.30
N GLU A 262 5.96 6.56 -28.41
CA GLU A 262 6.58 7.89 -28.43
C GLU A 262 5.70 8.92 -27.71
N THR A 263 4.38 8.81 -27.87
CA THR A 263 3.44 9.63 -27.10
C THR A 263 3.54 9.37 -25.59
N ALA A 264 3.57 8.10 -25.17
CA ALA A 264 3.71 7.72 -23.76
C ALA A 264 5.01 8.27 -23.16
N LYS A 265 6.14 8.12 -23.85
CA LYS A 265 7.44 8.68 -23.43
C LYS A 265 7.41 10.20 -23.30
N ALA A 266 6.77 10.90 -24.24
CA ALA A 266 6.62 12.35 -24.17
C ALA A 266 5.77 12.78 -22.95
N LEU A 267 4.68 12.07 -22.68
CA LEU A 267 3.83 12.32 -21.52
C LEU A 267 4.56 12.04 -20.19
N ILE A 268 5.35 10.95 -20.10
CA ILE A 268 6.17 10.65 -18.92
C ILE A 268 7.13 11.80 -18.62
N LYS A 269 7.90 12.26 -19.62
CA LYS A 269 8.82 13.40 -19.47
C LYS A 269 8.09 14.67 -19.04
N SER A 270 6.91 14.93 -19.60
CA SER A 270 6.07 16.09 -19.23
C SER A 270 5.59 16.02 -17.78
N VAL A 271 5.15 14.83 -17.33
CA VAL A 271 4.70 14.60 -15.95
C VAL A 271 5.86 14.74 -14.97
N GLU A 272 7.02 14.16 -15.26
CA GLU A 272 8.23 14.26 -14.43
C GLU A 272 8.70 15.72 -14.28
N ALA A 273 8.70 16.48 -15.37
CA ALA A 273 9.01 17.90 -15.33
C ALA A 273 8.03 18.65 -14.43
N LYS A 274 6.72 18.31 -14.49
CA LYS A 274 5.70 18.93 -13.66
C LYS A 274 5.84 18.58 -12.17
N ILE A 275 6.21 17.33 -11.84
CA ILE A 275 6.50 16.92 -10.45
C ILE A 275 7.65 17.75 -9.87
N LYS A 276 8.74 17.91 -10.64
CA LYS A 276 9.88 18.75 -10.24
C LYS A 276 9.47 20.22 -10.08
N GLU A 277 8.71 20.76 -11.04
CA GLU A 277 8.22 22.14 -11.00
C GLU A 277 7.37 22.41 -9.75
N VAL A 278 6.40 21.54 -9.44
CA VAL A 278 5.53 21.66 -8.24
C VAL A 278 6.36 21.67 -6.95
N THR A 279 7.36 20.79 -6.86
CA THR A 279 8.24 20.69 -5.68
C THR A 279 9.10 21.95 -5.53
N THR A 280 9.72 22.41 -6.63
CA THR A 280 10.52 23.65 -6.64
C THR A 280 9.65 24.89 -6.36
N ASN A 281 8.42 24.96 -6.89
CA ASN A 281 7.52 26.08 -6.65
C ASN A 281 7.12 26.14 -5.17
N LYS A 282 6.86 25.01 -4.52
CA LYS A 282 6.62 24.96 -3.07
C LYS A 282 7.76 25.60 -2.28
N GLU A 283 9.00 25.19 -2.56
CA GLU A 283 10.19 25.72 -1.88
C GLU A 283 10.37 27.23 -2.11
N LYS A 284 10.15 27.69 -3.36
CA LYS A 284 10.19 29.12 -3.70
C LYS A 284 9.12 29.91 -2.96
N ILE A 285 7.89 29.42 -2.89
CA ILE A 285 6.79 30.06 -2.16
C ILE A 285 7.17 30.22 -0.67
N GLN A 286 7.67 29.14 -0.05
CA GLN A 286 8.10 29.18 1.36
C GLN A 286 9.23 30.19 1.57
N LYS A 287 10.19 30.26 0.65
CA LYS A 287 11.30 31.22 0.71
C LYS A 287 10.84 32.67 0.54
N GLU A 288 9.89 32.94 -0.36
CA GLU A 288 9.32 34.29 -0.54
C GLU A 288 8.56 34.74 0.71
N ILE A 289 7.79 33.85 1.35
CA ILE A 289 7.09 34.13 2.62
C ILE A 289 8.08 34.44 3.75
N GLU A 290 9.14 33.63 3.93
CA GLU A 290 10.16 33.91 4.96
C GLU A 290 10.95 35.19 4.65
N THR A 291 11.15 35.53 3.37
CA THR A 291 11.78 36.79 2.97
C THR A 291 10.90 37.98 3.34
N ALA A 292 9.61 37.94 2.99
CA ALA A 292 8.64 38.98 3.32
C ALA A 292 8.50 39.19 4.84
N LYS A 293 8.50 38.09 5.60
CA LYS A 293 8.52 38.12 7.07
C LYS A 293 9.78 38.81 7.61
N ALA A 294 10.96 38.46 7.09
CA ALA A 294 12.22 39.08 7.51
C ALA A 294 12.26 40.58 7.18
N GLU A 295 11.76 40.98 6.01
CA GLU A 295 11.63 42.39 5.60
C GLU A 295 10.67 43.15 6.51
N HIS A 296 9.51 42.58 6.85
CA HIS A 296 8.54 43.19 7.75
C HIS A 296 9.12 43.37 9.16
N ILE A 297 9.81 42.35 9.72
CA ILE A 297 10.48 42.44 11.02
C ILE A 297 11.54 43.54 10.98
N LYS A 298 12.36 43.60 9.93
CA LYS A 298 13.40 44.62 9.78
C LYS A 298 12.81 46.02 9.75
N LYS A 299 11.76 46.26 8.94
CA LYS A 299 11.11 47.56 8.83
C LYS A 299 10.39 48.00 10.11
N THR A 300 9.77 47.06 10.83
CA THR A 300 9.09 47.35 12.10
C THR A 300 10.07 47.68 13.23
N LEU A 301 11.32 47.20 13.10
CA LEU A 301 12.38 47.34 14.09
C LEU A 301 13.57 48.17 13.58
N ASP A 302 13.35 49.06 12.61
CA ASP A 302 14.43 49.75 11.88
C ASP A 302 15.37 50.53 12.83
N ASP A 303 14.82 51.10 13.91
CA ASP A 303 15.58 51.79 14.97
C ASP A 303 16.30 50.85 15.98
N LEU A 304 15.87 49.59 16.05
CA LEU A 304 16.45 48.59 16.96
C LEU A 304 17.70 47.92 16.40
N VAL A 305 17.83 47.82 15.08
CA VAL A 305 18.99 47.16 14.46
C VAL A 305 20.31 47.87 14.84
N PRO A 306 20.42 49.21 14.74
CA PRO A 306 21.59 49.93 15.21
C PRO A 306 21.83 49.81 16.72
N LEU A 307 20.77 49.74 17.53
CA LEU A 307 20.87 49.53 18.97
C LEU A 307 21.42 48.15 19.32
N GLU A 308 20.89 47.10 18.68
CA GLU A 308 21.29 45.72 18.89
C GLU A 308 22.78 45.53 18.56
N ASP A 309 23.26 46.14 17.48
CA ASP A 309 24.68 46.13 17.11
C ASP A 309 25.55 46.85 18.15
N SER A 310 25.12 48.02 18.62
CA SER A 310 25.83 48.77 19.67
C SER A 310 25.87 48.01 20.99
N VAL A 311 24.75 47.41 21.41
CA VAL A 311 24.63 46.62 22.64
C VAL A 311 25.47 45.36 22.55
N LYS A 312 25.49 44.65 21.40
CA LYS A 312 26.36 43.47 21.21
C LYS A 312 27.85 43.84 21.27
N LYS A 313 28.25 44.96 20.66
CA LYS A 313 29.63 45.48 20.75
C LYS A 313 30.00 45.87 22.18
N ALA A 314 29.08 46.44 22.94
CA ALA A 314 29.29 46.81 24.34
C ALA A 314 29.33 45.57 25.24
N LEU A 315 28.44 44.61 25.02
CA LEU A 315 28.39 43.31 25.69
C LEU A 315 29.72 42.59 25.57
N SER A 316 30.32 42.55 24.38
CA SER A 316 31.61 41.90 24.17
C SER A 316 32.77 42.52 24.98
N GLN A 317 32.64 43.77 25.46
CA GLN A 317 33.64 44.41 26.32
C GLN A 317 33.50 44.03 27.80
N VAL A 318 32.32 43.56 28.22
CA VAL A 318 32.01 43.24 29.63
C VAL A 318 31.70 41.76 29.85
N GLN A 319 31.58 40.96 28.80
CA GLN A 319 31.21 39.55 28.88
C GLN A 319 32.21 38.74 29.72
N ILE A 320 33.50 38.97 29.54
CA ILE A 320 34.56 38.25 30.24
C ILE A 320 35.09 39.09 31.42
N PRO A 321 35.25 38.52 32.63
CA PRO A 321 35.91 39.20 33.73
C PRO A 321 37.33 39.62 33.34
N VAL A 322 37.72 40.83 33.71
CA VAL A 322 39.06 41.34 33.46
C VAL A 322 40.06 40.61 34.35
N ALA A 323 41.04 39.96 33.74
CA ALA A 323 42.13 39.25 34.41
C ALA A 323 43.44 39.45 33.63
N ASP A 324 44.57 39.09 34.21
CA ASP A 324 45.85 39.11 33.49
C ASP A 324 45.81 38.11 32.33
N THR A 325 46.35 38.52 31.19
CA THR A 325 46.56 37.65 30.01
C THR A 325 48.04 37.65 29.64
N ASP A 326 48.49 36.66 28.87
CA ASP A 326 49.87 36.55 28.40
C ASP A 326 50.37 37.88 27.79
N GLY A 327 51.18 38.61 28.55
CA GLY A 327 51.78 39.88 28.14
C GLY A 327 50.95 41.15 28.34
N VAL A 328 49.76 41.12 28.94
CA VAL A 328 48.95 42.34 29.20
C VAL A 328 48.36 42.33 30.62
N PRO A 329 48.69 43.32 31.47
CA PRO A 329 48.11 43.44 32.81
C PRO A 329 46.60 43.69 32.79
N ALA A 330 45.89 43.15 33.78
CA ALA A 330 44.46 43.29 33.97
C ALA A 330 44.02 44.77 34.02
N THR A 331 44.81 45.63 34.65
CA THR A 331 44.55 47.09 34.68
C THR A 331 44.54 47.70 33.28
N THR A 332 45.43 47.27 32.39
CA THR A 332 45.48 47.73 30.99
C THR A 332 44.27 47.26 30.20
N ILE A 333 43.82 46.03 30.44
CA ILE A 333 42.60 45.46 29.82
C ILE A 333 41.35 46.20 30.32
N LYS A 334 41.27 46.50 31.63
CA LYS A 334 40.22 47.33 32.24
C LYS A 334 40.10 48.69 31.56
N LEU A 335 41.22 49.41 31.43
CA LEU A 335 41.25 50.73 30.79
C LEU A 335 40.83 50.66 29.31
N ARG A 336 41.22 49.59 28.61
CA ARG A 336 40.78 49.34 27.22
C ARG A 336 39.28 49.11 27.13
N ALA A 337 38.69 48.31 28.02
CA ALA A 337 37.26 48.09 28.09
C ALA A 337 36.49 49.40 28.37
N ILE A 338 36.94 50.18 29.35
CA ILE A 338 36.36 51.50 29.67
C ILE A 338 36.43 52.43 28.45
N ASN A 339 37.58 52.53 27.79
CA ASN A 339 37.75 53.37 26.60
C ASN A 339 36.84 52.93 25.44
N ASN A 340 36.72 51.62 25.20
CA ASN A 340 35.85 51.09 24.14
C ASN A 340 34.37 51.36 24.44
N LEU A 341 33.95 51.18 25.70
CA LEU A 341 32.60 51.48 26.15
C LEU A 341 32.30 52.99 26.09
N ALA A 342 33.24 53.85 26.50
CA ALA A 342 33.09 55.30 26.43
C ALA A 342 32.95 55.80 24.98
N LYS A 343 33.66 55.19 24.03
CA LYS A 343 33.48 55.48 22.59
C LYS A 343 32.10 55.09 22.06
N LEU A 344 31.52 54.01 22.58
CA LEU A 344 30.18 53.55 22.20
C LEU A 344 29.07 54.33 22.91
N TYR A 345 29.36 54.93 24.07
CA TYR A 345 28.38 55.53 24.96
C TYR A 345 27.49 56.58 24.28
N LEU A 346 28.05 57.55 23.55
CA LEU A 346 27.25 58.63 22.96
C LEU A 346 26.21 58.11 21.97
N THR A 347 26.61 57.20 21.09
CA THR A 347 25.71 56.56 20.11
C THR A 347 24.69 55.67 20.82
N MET A 348 25.15 54.84 21.76
CA MET A 348 24.29 53.90 22.47
C MET A 348 23.28 54.59 23.39
N LYS A 349 23.65 55.72 24.01
CA LYS A 349 22.75 56.54 24.84
C LYS A 349 21.56 57.02 24.02
N SER A 350 21.81 57.64 22.86
CA SER A 350 20.74 58.10 21.97
C SER A 350 19.83 56.96 21.51
N GLN A 351 20.40 55.79 21.22
CA GLN A 351 19.65 54.61 20.78
C GLN A 351 18.83 53.97 21.93
N LEU A 352 19.40 53.91 23.13
CA LEU A 352 18.72 53.40 24.32
C LEU A 352 17.60 54.33 24.78
N ASP A 353 17.80 55.65 24.73
CA ASP A 353 16.75 56.63 25.05
C ASP A 353 15.54 56.46 24.12
N ALA A 354 15.77 56.37 22.81
CA ALA A 354 14.71 56.10 21.83
C ALA A 354 14.00 54.76 22.09
N TRP A 355 14.74 53.72 22.48
CA TRP A 355 14.17 52.43 22.83
C TRP A 355 13.33 52.47 24.11
N PHE A 356 13.80 53.14 25.16
CA PHE A 356 13.05 53.25 26.41
C PHE A 356 11.78 54.08 26.25
N ASP A 357 11.80 55.09 25.39
CA ASP A 357 10.64 55.92 25.08
C ASP A 357 9.62 55.20 24.17
N SER A 358 10.03 54.13 23.48
CA SER A 358 9.14 53.32 22.63
C SER A 358 8.13 52.47 23.41
N GLY A 359 8.36 52.25 24.70
CA GLY A 359 7.51 51.41 25.56
C GLY A 359 7.62 49.90 25.29
N LEU A 360 8.61 49.47 24.51
CA LEU A 360 8.87 48.06 24.18
C LEU A 360 9.82 47.36 25.19
N ASN A 361 10.30 48.10 26.17
CA ASN A 361 11.15 47.67 27.28
C ASN A 361 10.37 46.90 28.36
N SER A 362 10.99 45.85 28.92
CA SER A 362 10.34 44.96 29.88
C SER A 362 10.17 45.57 31.29
N ILE A 363 11.11 46.42 31.74
CA ILE A 363 11.18 46.91 33.13
C ILE A 363 11.75 48.35 33.20
N PRO A 364 10.91 49.39 33.28
CA PRO A 364 11.33 50.79 33.30
C PRO A 364 12.35 51.15 34.39
N VAL A 365 12.25 50.53 35.57
CA VAL A 365 13.19 50.78 36.69
C VAL A 365 14.60 50.32 36.34
N MET A 366 14.75 49.19 35.66
CA MET A 366 16.05 48.65 35.25
C MET A 366 16.69 49.47 34.14
N ASP A 367 15.89 50.21 33.36
CA ASP A 367 16.39 51.14 32.34
C ASP A 367 17.03 52.37 32.97
N ILE A 368 16.43 52.91 34.03
CA ILE A 368 17.01 54.01 34.82
C ILE A 368 18.35 53.56 35.41
N MET A 369 18.41 52.35 35.98
CA MET A 369 19.65 51.79 36.53
C MET A 369 20.74 51.63 35.46
N MET A 370 20.37 51.15 34.28
CA MET A 370 21.29 51.05 33.14
C MET A 370 21.80 52.43 32.69
N LYS A 371 20.91 53.43 32.58
CA LYS A 371 21.30 54.82 32.24
C LYS A 371 22.28 55.39 33.26
N GLN A 372 22.02 55.18 34.55
CA GLN A 372 22.90 55.61 35.63
C GLN A 372 24.28 54.94 35.51
N GLU A 373 24.32 53.62 35.31
CA GLU A 373 25.59 52.90 35.18
C GLU A 373 26.38 53.34 33.94
N LEU A 374 25.71 53.50 32.80
CA LEU A 374 26.32 54.01 31.57
C LEU A 374 26.79 55.46 31.70
N SER A 375 26.11 56.29 32.49
CA SER A 375 26.50 57.70 32.67
C SER A 375 27.87 57.89 33.32
N LYS A 376 28.41 56.86 34.00
CA LYS A 376 29.78 56.84 34.52
C LYS A 376 30.84 56.83 33.41
N LEU A 377 30.45 56.51 32.16
CA LEU A 377 31.31 56.56 30.98
C LEU A 377 31.33 57.95 30.32
N ASP A 378 30.48 58.89 30.76
CA ASP A 378 30.41 60.24 30.21
C ASP A 378 31.44 61.17 30.88
N PHE A 379 32.64 61.23 30.32
CA PHE A 379 33.68 62.14 30.81
C PHE A 379 33.28 63.63 30.70
N ALA A 380 32.42 63.97 29.74
CA ALA A 380 32.08 65.37 29.48
C ALA A 380 31.12 65.93 30.53
N THR A 381 30.14 65.12 30.98
CA THR A 381 29.15 65.56 31.97
C THR A 381 29.41 65.04 33.38
N ASN A 382 30.09 63.88 33.53
CA ASN A 382 30.35 63.23 34.82
C ASN A 382 31.84 62.92 35.03
N PRO A 383 32.73 63.94 35.01
CA PRO A 383 34.18 63.72 35.09
C PRO A 383 34.60 63.03 36.39
N THR A 384 33.94 63.31 37.52
CA THR A 384 34.25 62.68 38.82
C THR A 384 33.94 61.18 38.80
N GLU A 385 32.79 60.77 38.29
CA GLU A 385 32.42 59.34 38.19
C GLU A 385 33.33 58.59 37.21
N PHE A 386 33.70 59.23 36.10
CA PHE A 386 34.63 58.65 35.13
C PHE A 386 36.03 58.44 35.74
N GLN A 387 36.52 59.40 36.53
CA GLN A 387 37.79 59.26 37.27
C GLN A 387 37.71 58.17 38.34
N ASN A 388 36.58 58.07 39.06
CA ASN A 388 36.34 56.99 40.02
C ASN A 388 36.40 55.62 39.34
N LEU A 389 35.78 55.48 38.16
CA LEU A 389 35.81 54.25 37.36
C LEU A 389 37.23 53.86 36.92
N ILE A 390 38.05 54.84 36.54
CA ILE A 390 39.48 54.64 36.24
C ILE A 390 40.24 54.19 37.50
N GLY A 391 39.92 54.78 38.65
CA GLY A 391 40.57 54.53 39.95
C GLY A 391 40.20 53.22 40.64
N MET A 392 39.06 52.59 40.30
CA MET A 392 38.63 51.30 40.89
C MET A 392 39.67 50.20 40.72
N ASP A 393 39.85 49.34 41.72
CA ASP A 393 40.66 48.15 41.53
C ASP A 393 39.96 47.14 40.59
N VAL A 394 40.72 46.19 40.03
CA VAL A 394 40.21 45.23 39.03
C VAL A 394 39.10 44.34 39.61
N LYS A 395 39.18 43.96 40.89
CA LYS A 395 38.19 43.10 41.54
C LYS A 395 36.90 43.88 41.78
N GLU A 396 37.00 45.11 42.24
CA GLU A 396 35.87 46.03 42.39
C GLU A 396 35.19 46.30 41.04
N PHE A 397 35.95 46.62 40.00
CA PHE A 397 35.43 46.81 38.64
C PHE A 397 34.66 45.59 38.11
N ASN A 398 35.22 44.39 38.28
CA ASN A 398 34.59 43.15 37.82
C ASN A 398 33.29 42.82 38.53
N ASN A 399 33.24 43.07 39.85
CA ASN A 399 32.10 42.70 40.70
C ASN A 399 30.99 43.76 40.72
N THR A 400 31.28 44.99 40.30
CA THR A 400 30.32 46.10 40.32
C THR A 400 29.99 46.54 38.89
N PHE A 401 30.77 47.45 38.32
CA PHE A 401 30.52 48.10 37.04
C PHE A 401 30.35 47.11 35.89
N ARG A 402 31.29 46.16 35.72
CA ARG A 402 31.22 45.14 34.67
C ARG A 402 29.98 44.26 34.85
N ALA A 403 29.78 43.71 36.05
CA ALA A 403 28.67 42.80 36.32
C ALA A 403 27.30 43.46 36.09
N ASN A 404 27.14 44.71 36.51
CA ASN A 404 25.93 45.50 36.28
C ASN A 404 25.69 45.75 34.79
N LEU A 405 26.70 46.18 34.05
CA LEU A 405 26.57 46.39 32.60
C LEU A 405 26.31 45.09 31.84
N LEU A 406 26.96 43.99 32.23
CA LEU A 406 26.72 42.67 31.65
C LEU A 406 25.25 42.27 31.79
N PHE A 407 24.71 42.33 33.00
CA PHE A 407 23.30 42.05 33.27
C PHE A 407 22.38 42.91 32.40
N HIS A 408 22.62 44.22 32.33
CA HIS A 408 21.78 45.13 31.57
C HIS A 408 21.87 44.91 30.05
N PHE A 409 23.05 44.64 29.50
CA PHE A 409 23.22 44.34 28.08
C PHE A 409 22.61 42.99 27.69
N GLU A 410 22.74 41.96 28.53
CA GLU A 410 22.08 40.67 28.33
C GLU A 410 20.56 40.82 28.34
N ARG A 411 20.02 41.57 29.31
CA ARG A 411 18.58 41.86 29.37
C ARG A 411 18.10 42.59 28.12
N VAL A 412 18.76 43.68 27.71
CA VAL A 412 18.35 44.44 26.52
C VAL A 412 18.42 43.57 25.26
N THR A 413 19.44 42.72 25.14
CA THR A 413 19.54 41.76 24.02
C THR A 413 18.38 40.75 24.04
N GLY A 414 18.01 40.25 25.22
CA GLY A 414 16.86 39.36 25.40
C GLY A 414 15.53 40.03 25.06
N ASP A 415 15.32 41.27 25.49
CA ASP A 415 14.11 42.05 25.20
C ASP A 415 13.94 42.33 23.71
N ILE A 416 15.03 42.65 23.00
CA ILE A 416 15.05 42.82 21.54
C ILE A 416 14.65 41.50 20.84
N ALA A 417 15.18 40.36 21.30
CA ALA A 417 14.83 39.04 20.76
C ALA A 417 13.35 38.68 21.00
N ALA A 418 12.82 38.93 22.19
CA ALA A 418 11.41 38.71 22.51
C ALA A 418 10.48 39.60 21.67
N SER A 419 10.88 40.85 21.43
CA SER A 419 10.16 41.78 20.56
C SER A 419 10.11 41.30 19.10
N ARG A 420 11.24 40.80 18.56
CA ARG A 420 11.30 40.17 17.24
C ARG A 420 10.34 38.97 17.14
N GLU A 421 10.30 38.12 18.15
CA GLU A 421 9.41 36.95 18.16
C GLU A 421 7.92 37.35 18.22
N ALA A 422 7.58 38.34 19.04
CA ALA A 422 6.22 38.85 19.15
C ALA A 422 5.72 39.47 17.84
N ILE A 423 6.57 40.25 17.16
CA ILE A 423 6.27 40.84 15.84
C ILE A 423 6.11 39.73 14.79
N ALA A 424 7.00 38.74 14.78
CA ALA A 424 6.89 37.61 13.86
C ALA A 424 5.57 36.84 14.04
N LYS A 425 5.19 36.55 15.29
CA LYS A 425 3.92 35.89 15.63
C LYS A 425 2.71 36.71 15.19
N LYS A 426 2.76 38.03 15.40
CA LYS A 426 1.69 38.94 14.96
C LYS A 426 1.58 38.97 13.44
N TRP A 427 2.70 39.11 12.73
CA TRP A 427 2.74 39.11 11.26
C TRP A 427 2.14 37.84 10.66
N LEU A 428 2.45 36.66 11.22
CA LEU A 428 1.88 35.39 10.77
C LEU A 428 0.35 35.32 10.88
N LYS A 429 -0.23 36.04 11.84
CA LYS A 429 -1.68 36.07 12.10
C LYS A 429 -2.40 37.16 11.31
N ASP A 430 -1.78 38.32 11.19
CA ASP A 430 -2.40 39.52 10.61
C ASP A 430 -2.21 39.59 9.09
N THR A 431 -1.18 38.92 8.55
CA THR A 431 -0.93 38.86 7.10
C THR A 431 -1.85 37.83 6.46
N LEU A 432 -2.65 38.28 5.49
CA LEU A 432 -3.57 37.43 4.75
C LEU A 432 -3.07 37.17 3.33
N ILE A 433 -2.90 35.89 2.99
CA ILE A 433 -2.62 35.42 1.63
C ILE A 433 -3.90 34.75 1.12
N HIS A 434 -4.53 35.34 0.10
CA HIS A 434 -5.84 34.90 -0.43
C HIS A 434 -6.92 34.73 0.66
N GLY A 435 -6.95 35.65 1.63
CA GLY A 435 -7.94 35.65 2.72
C GLY A 435 -7.68 34.64 3.84
N LYS A 436 -6.54 33.94 3.83
CA LYS A 436 -6.09 33.04 4.90
C LYS A 436 -4.87 33.63 5.61
N ASP A 437 -4.75 33.43 6.91
CA ASP A 437 -3.49 33.73 7.61
C ASP A 437 -2.35 32.86 7.05
N VAL A 438 -1.10 33.27 7.29
CA VAL A 438 0.08 32.63 6.69
C VAL A 438 0.19 31.16 7.08
N ALA A 439 -0.15 30.79 8.32
CA ALA A 439 -0.09 29.41 8.79
C ALA A 439 -1.14 28.54 8.10
N ALA A 440 -2.38 29.03 7.98
CA ALA A 440 -3.46 28.38 7.27
C ALA A 440 -3.16 28.26 5.77
N TYR A 441 -2.54 29.28 5.17
CA TYR A 441 -2.09 29.26 3.78
C TYR A 441 -1.02 28.17 3.54
N LEU A 442 0.03 28.12 4.37
CA LEU A 442 1.08 27.10 4.25
C LEU A 442 0.54 25.68 4.39
N LYS A 443 -0.41 25.47 5.31
CA LYS A 443 -1.10 24.18 5.45
C LYS A 443 -1.93 23.80 4.22
N ASP A 444 -2.61 24.77 3.62
CA ASP A 444 -3.36 24.58 2.38
C ASP A 444 -2.43 24.29 1.19
N LEU A 445 -1.31 25.00 1.10
CA LEU A 445 -0.26 24.76 0.12
C LEU A 445 0.27 23.33 0.21
N ASP A 446 0.63 22.86 1.42
CA ASP A 446 1.08 21.50 1.64
C ASP A 446 0.05 20.46 1.18
N LYS A 447 -1.23 20.69 1.50
CA LYS A 447 -2.33 19.82 1.07
C LYS A 447 -2.47 19.80 -0.46
N ARG A 448 -2.45 20.96 -1.12
CA ARG A 448 -2.57 21.05 -2.59
C ARG A 448 -1.38 20.42 -3.31
N VAL A 449 -0.17 20.62 -2.80
CA VAL A 449 1.04 19.97 -3.32
C VAL A 449 0.89 18.45 -3.19
N LEU A 450 0.48 17.95 -2.03
CA LEU A 450 0.27 16.52 -1.82
C LEU A 450 -0.78 15.93 -2.79
N GLU A 451 -1.94 16.58 -2.92
CA GLU A 451 -3.00 16.14 -3.83
C GLU A 451 -2.57 16.18 -5.30
N THR A 452 -1.83 17.23 -5.69
CA THR A 452 -1.31 17.38 -7.06
C THR A 452 -0.23 16.36 -7.37
N SER A 453 0.75 16.19 -6.48
CA SER A 453 1.79 15.17 -6.62
C SER A 453 1.19 13.77 -6.69
N LYS A 454 0.17 13.45 -5.90
CA LYS A 454 -0.51 12.15 -5.98
C LYS A 454 -1.12 11.90 -7.37
N LYS A 455 -1.78 12.90 -7.96
CA LYS A 455 -2.35 12.80 -9.31
C LYS A 455 -1.27 12.65 -10.38
N LEU A 456 -0.19 13.42 -10.26
CA LEU A 456 0.94 13.35 -11.19
C LEU A 456 1.65 11.99 -11.11
N THR A 457 1.92 11.47 -9.92
CA THR A 457 2.51 10.14 -9.73
C THR A 457 1.60 9.03 -10.27
N GLU A 458 0.27 9.14 -10.11
CA GLU A 458 -0.66 8.19 -10.71
C GLU A 458 -0.62 8.24 -12.24
N ALA A 459 -0.62 9.44 -12.85
CA ALA A 459 -0.48 9.60 -14.29
C ALA A 459 0.86 9.04 -14.80
N GLN A 460 1.96 9.30 -14.08
CA GLN A 460 3.28 8.74 -14.39
C GLN A 460 3.24 7.21 -14.36
N LYS A 461 2.67 6.61 -13.30
CA LYS A 461 2.53 5.16 -13.16
C LYS A 461 1.72 4.54 -14.29
N GLN A 462 0.60 5.16 -14.68
CA GLN A 462 -0.23 4.71 -15.80
C GLN A 462 0.54 4.74 -17.12
N MET A 463 1.30 5.81 -17.37
CA MET A 463 2.09 5.94 -18.60
C MET A 463 3.31 5.03 -18.62
N MET A 464 4.03 4.85 -17.51
CA MET A 464 5.11 3.86 -17.43
C MET A 464 4.60 2.44 -17.65
N THR A 465 3.41 2.12 -17.14
CA THR A 465 2.77 0.81 -17.40
C THR A 465 2.45 0.63 -18.88
N THR A 466 1.94 1.69 -19.52
CA THR A 466 1.59 1.70 -20.94
C THR A 466 2.85 1.60 -21.82
N GLU A 467 3.88 2.39 -21.52
CA GLU A 467 5.18 2.37 -22.19
C GLU A 467 5.80 0.98 -22.15
N LYS A 468 5.85 0.35 -20.97
CA LYS A 468 6.42 -0.99 -20.78
C LYS A 468 5.75 -2.04 -21.66
N ARG A 469 4.42 -2.05 -21.70
CA ARG A 469 3.65 -2.97 -22.54
C ARG A 469 3.90 -2.71 -24.03
N LEU A 470 3.86 -1.45 -24.45
CA LEU A 470 4.10 -1.05 -25.84
C LEU A 470 5.51 -1.39 -26.31
N ALA A 471 6.51 -1.14 -25.48
CA ALA A 471 7.90 -1.46 -25.77
C ALA A 471 8.11 -2.97 -25.93
N SER A 472 7.48 -3.79 -25.08
CA SER A 472 7.51 -5.25 -25.22
C SER A 472 6.80 -5.74 -26.49
N ALA A 473 5.68 -5.12 -26.88
CA ALA A 473 4.94 -5.48 -28.08
C ALA A 473 5.69 -5.16 -29.38
N LEU A 474 6.54 -4.12 -29.35
CA LEU A 474 7.30 -3.67 -30.51
C LEU A 474 8.57 -4.50 -30.76
N GLY A 475 9.20 -5.06 -29.72
CA GLY A 475 10.41 -5.90 -29.83
C GLY A 475 11.56 -5.26 -30.63
N GLU A 476 12.65 -5.99 -30.90
CA GLU A 476 13.50 -5.64 -32.04
C GLU A 476 12.75 -6.05 -33.31
N SER A 477 12.29 -5.07 -34.09
CA SER A 477 11.44 -5.29 -35.28
C SER A 477 12.16 -5.91 -36.48
N ASP A 478 13.47 -6.12 -36.35
CA ASP A 478 14.35 -6.52 -37.46
C ASP A 478 14.90 -7.91 -37.16
N PHE A 479 15.04 -8.75 -38.19
CA PHE A 479 15.75 -10.03 -38.08
C PHE A 479 17.24 -9.75 -37.85
N THR A 480 17.61 -9.39 -36.63
CA THR A 480 18.99 -9.14 -36.21
C THR A 480 19.64 -10.45 -35.74
N SER A 481 20.96 -10.49 -35.75
CA SER A 481 21.73 -11.59 -35.15
C SER A 481 22.00 -11.39 -33.65
N SER A 482 21.44 -10.32 -33.07
CA SER A 482 21.59 -10.00 -31.65
C SER A 482 20.59 -10.81 -30.84
N ASP A 483 20.95 -11.21 -29.61
CA ASP A 483 19.99 -11.77 -28.68
C ASP A 483 19.04 -10.67 -28.22
N ASP A 484 17.85 -10.65 -28.82
CA ASP A 484 16.75 -9.73 -28.53
C ASP A 484 15.79 -10.28 -27.45
N GLY A 485 16.12 -11.44 -26.86
CA GLY A 485 15.27 -12.14 -25.89
C GLY A 485 14.10 -12.91 -26.50
N SER A 486 14.00 -13.01 -27.83
CA SER A 486 12.96 -13.78 -28.53
C SER A 486 12.91 -15.25 -28.11
N GLU A 487 14.05 -15.88 -27.81
CA GLU A 487 14.10 -17.26 -27.30
C GLU A 487 13.31 -17.41 -25.99
N ASN A 488 13.45 -16.44 -25.06
CA ASN A 488 12.72 -16.46 -23.79
C ASN A 488 11.22 -16.27 -24.02
N VAL A 489 10.83 -15.37 -24.92
CA VAL A 489 9.42 -15.15 -25.28
C VAL A 489 8.81 -16.41 -25.89
N VAL A 490 9.50 -17.03 -26.86
CA VAL A 490 9.06 -18.29 -27.49
C VAL A 490 8.93 -19.40 -26.45
N ASN A 491 9.90 -19.55 -25.54
CA ASN A 491 9.85 -20.55 -24.47
C ASN A 491 8.66 -20.32 -23.53
N ILE A 492 8.42 -19.07 -23.11
CA ILE A 492 7.27 -18.70 -22.26
C ILE A 492 5.95 -18.99 -22.98
N LEU A 493 5.82 -18.61 -24.26
CA LEU A 493 4.62 -18.86 -25.05
C LEU A 493 4.38 -20.35 -25.30
N SER A 494 5.43 -21.13 -25.58
CA SER A 494 5.34 -22.58 -25.76
C SER A 494 4.86 -23.28 -24.48
N GLN A 495 5.46 -22.95 -23.33
CA GLN A 495 5.04 -23.51 -22.03
C GLN A 495 3.62 -23.06 -21.66
N TYR A 496 3.28 -21.80 -21.96
CA TYR A 496 1.93 -21.28 -21.78
C TYR A 496 0.91 -22.11 -22.57
N GLU A 497 1.17 -22.41 -23.85
CA GLU A 497 0.29 -23.22 -24.69
C GLU A 497 0.13 -24.65 -24.17
N GLU A 498 1.23 -25.26 -23.72
CA GLU A 498 1.23 -26.62 -23.16
C GLU A 498 0.36 -26.71 -21.90
N ILE A 499 0.58 -25.82 -20.93
CA ILE A 499 -0.21 -25.75 -19.70
C ILE A 499 -1.67 -25.41 -20.01
N ALA A 500 -1.93 -24.46 -20.92
CA ALA A 500 -3.29 -24.14 -21.35
C ALA A 500 -4.00 -25.37 -21.94
N SER A 501 -3.29 -26.19 -22.72
CA SER A 501 -3.85 -27.42 -23.30
C SER A 501 -4.19 -28.47 -22.23
N GLN A 502 -3.47 -28.49 -21.12
CA GLN A 502 -3.69 -29.40 -19.99
C GLN A 502 -4.84 -28.91 -19.11
N VAL A 503 -4.81 -27.63 -18.69
CA VAL A 503 -5.84 -26.99 -17.85
C VAL A 503 -7.19 -26.94 -18.57
N TYR A 504 -7.21 -26.52 -19.84
CA TYR A 504 -8.45 -26.37 -20.62
C TYR A 504 -8.79 -27.55 -21.51
N GLY A 505 -7.96 -28.59 -21.48
CA GLY A 505 -8.18 -29.84 -22.20
C GLY A 505 -8.45 -30.98 -21.24
N LYS A 506 -7.45 -31.84 -21.01
CA LYS A 506 -7.64 -33.11 -20.30
C LYS A 506 -8.09 -32.91 -18.86
N TRP A 507 -7.34 -32.15 -18.06
CA TRP A 507 -7.53 -32.09 -16.63
C TRP A 507 -8.73 -31.24 -16.23
N GLY A 508 -8.95 -30.10 -16.89
CA GLY A 508 -10.18 -29.33 -16.69
C GLY A 508 -11.43 -30.12 -17.03
N TYR A 509 -11.41 -30.92 -18.10
CA TYR A 509 -12.53 -31.80 -18.43
C TYR A 509 -12.75 -32.87 -17.36
N GLU A 510 -11.70 -33.60 -16.96
CA GLU A 510 -11.79 -34.66 -15.95
C GLU A 510 -12.22 -34.11 -14.58
N PHE A 511 -11.77 -32.91 -14.22
CA PHE A 511 -12.22 -32.19 -13.02
C PHE A 511 -13.70 -31.83 -13.09
N MET A 512 -14.16 -31.30 -14.23
CA MET A 512 -15.56 -30.97 -14.45
C MET A 512 -16.45 -32.21 -14.47
N ASP A 513 -15.99 -33.30 -15.08
CA ASP A 513 -16.70 -34.57 -15.12
C ASP A 513 -16.84 -35.16 -13.71
N TYR A 514 -15.74 -35.17 -12.93
CA TYR A 514 -15.76 -35.61 -11.53
C TYR A 514 -16.74 -34.80 -10.68
N THR A 515 -16.60 -33.46 -10.70
CA THR A 515 -17.42 -32.57 -9.85
C THR A 515 -18.90 -32.69 -10.17
N THR A 516 -19.26 -32.73 -11.47
CA THR A 516 -20.66 -32.86 -11.89
C THR A 516 -21.24 -34.25 -11.62
N GLN A 517 -20.56 -35.33 -12.01
CA GLN A 517 -21.07 -36.70 -11.80
C GLN A 517 -21.18 -37.05 -10.31
N THR A 518 -20.17 -36.68 -9.51
CA THR A 518 -20.18 -36.96 -8.08
C THR A 518 -21.22 -36.12 -7.35
N ALA A 519 -21.39 -34.85 -7.71
CA ALA A 519 -22.44 -34.01 -7.16
C ALA A 519 -23.83 -34.57 -7.45
N VAL A 520 -24.08 -35.02 -8.68
CA VAL A 520 -25.35 -35.69 -9.06
C VAL A 520 -25.58 -36.91 -8.19
N LYS A 521 -24.62 -37.83 -8.12
CA LYS A 521 -24.74 -39.07 -7.33
C LYS A 521 -25.06 -38.78 -5.86
N LYS A 522 -24.40 -37.76 -5.29
CA LYS A 522 -24.58 -37.38 -3.87
C LYS A 522 -25.91 -36.66 -3.64
N ASN A 523 -26.33 -35.81 -4.57
CA ASN A 523 -27.63 -35.14 -4.49
C ASN A 523 -28.80 -36.14 -4.67
N ASP A 524 -28.65 -37.14 -5.55
CA ASP A 524 -29.64 -38.20 -5.74
C ASP A 524 -29.72 -39.11 -4.48
N ASP A 525 -28.58 -39.42 -3.85
CA ASP A 525 -28.53 -40.12 -2.56
C ASP A 525 -29.21 -39.31 -1.45
N PHE A 526 -28.99 -37.99 -1.43
CA PHE A 526 -29.70 -37.08 -0.54
C PHE A 526 -31.21 -37.12 -0.81
N HIS A 527 -31.64 -36.92 -2.05
CA HIS A 527 -33.05 -36.83 -2.39
C HIS A 527 -33.81 -38.12 -2.07
N SER A 528 -33.27 -39.28 -2.46
CA SER A 528 -33.92 -40.58 -2.28
C SER A 528 -34.11 -40.99 -0.82
N LYS A 529 -33.19 -40.58 0.06
CA LYS A 529 -33.27 -40.88 1.51
C LYS A 529 -34.08 -39.85 2.28
N PHE A 530 -34.30 -38.65 1.74
CA PHE A 530 -34.96 -37.56 2.47
C PHE A 530 -36.38 -37.91 2.87
N GLU A 531 -37.15 -38.55 1.99
CA GLU A 531 -38.53 -38.91 2.31
C GLU A 531 -38.62 -39.92 3.46
N LYS A 532 -37.63 -40.82 3.58
CA LYS A 532 -37.54 -41.75 4.72
C LYS A 532 -37.17 -41.01 5.99
N PHE A 533 -36.19 -40.11 5.92
CA PHE A 533 -35.81 -39.25 7.05
C PHE A 533 -37.00 -38.42 7.54
N ALA A 534 -37.69 -37.75 6.61
CA ALA A 534 -38.80 -36.87 6.92
C ALA A 534 -39.98 -37.61 7.58
N ARG A 535 -40.33 -38.82 7.11
CA ARG A 535 -41.37 -39.63 7.76
C ARG A 535 -41.05 -39.99 9.20
N ASN A 536 -39.77 -40.19 9.52
CA ASN A 536 -39.35 -40.62 10.86
C ASN A 536 -39.27 -39.42 11.82
N HIS A 537 -38.75 -38.29 11.35
CA HIS A 537 -38.27 -37.21 12.23
C HIS A 537 -38.95 -35.86 12.03
N LEU A 538 -39.77 -35.69 10.99
CA LEU A 538 -40.41 -34.42 10.65
C LEU A 538 -41.93 -34.57 10.60
N ASP A 539 -42.63 -33.45 10.75
CA ASP A 539 -44.07 -33.38 10.49
C ASP A 539 -44.31 -32.84 9.09
N LYS A 540 -45.33 -33.39 8.42
CA LYS A 540 -45.73 -32.98 7.08
C LYS A 540 -47.03 -32.18 7.19
N VAL A 541 -46.99 -30.90 6.87
CA VAL A 541 -48.14 -30.00 6.89
C VAL A 541 -48.49 -29.62 5.45
N VAL A 542 -49.78 -29.66 5.10
CA VAL A 542 -50.26 -29.18 3.81
C VAL A 542 -50.65 -27.72 3.97
N MET A 543 -49.96 -26.83 3.26
CA MET A 543 -50.23 -25.40 3.24
C MET A 543 -51.49 -25.09 2.43
N ASP A 544 -52.08 -23.90 2.63
CA ASP A 544 -53.29 -23.42 1.93
C ASP A 544 -53.14 -23.38 0.40
N ASN A 545 -51.90 -23.29 -0.10
CA ASN A 545 -51.58 -23.35 -1.52
C ASN A 545 -51.46 -24.79 -2.07
N GLY A 546 -51.83 -25.80 -1.28
CA GLY A 546 -51.76 -27.22 -1.62
C GLY A 546 -50.36 -27.83 -1.56
N LYS A 547 -49.31 -27.08 -1.20
CA LYS A 547 -47.95 -27.60 -1.08
C LYS A 547 -47.73 -28.23 0.28
N ALA A 548 -47.15 -29.43 0.29
CA ALA A 548 -46.70 -30.03 1.53
C ALA A 548 -45.35 -29.45 1.95
N GLU A 549 -45.27 -28.94 3.17
CA GLU A 549 -44.05 -28.50 3.82
C GLU A 549 -43.67 -29.43 4.98
N TYR A 550 -42.36 -29.56 5.20
CA TYR A 550 -41.82 -30.35 6.30
C TYR A 550 -41.41 -29.43 7.44
N LEU A 551 -41.92 -29.70 8.65
CA LEU A 551 -41.65 -28.94 9.87
C LEU A 551 -40.87 -29.79 10.88
N VAL A 552 -40.00 -29.12 11.64
CA VAL A 552 -39.24 -29.72 12.73
C VAL A 552 -40.14 -29.77 13.96
N ARG A 553 -40.29 -30.96 14.58
CA ARG A 553 -41.05 -31.12 15.83
C ARG A 553 -40.41 -30.37 16.97
N HIS A 554 -41.20 -29.81 17.88
CA HIS A 554 -40.63 -29.07 19.00
C HIS A 554 -39.90 -30.02 19.96
N PRO A 555 -38.69 -29.70 20.45
CA PRO A 555 -37.89 -30.62 21.28
C PRO A 555 -38.63 -31.10 22.54
N SER A 556 -39.45 -30.24 23.15
CA SER A 556 -40.22 -30.58 24.35
C SER A 556 -41.31 -31.64 24.13
N GLU A 557 -41.65 -31.95 22.88
CA GLU A 557 -42.67 -32.93 22.51
C GLU A 557 -42.04 -34.32 22.25
N LEU A 558 -40.72 -34.42 22.35
CA LEU A 558 -39.96 -35.63 22.04
C LEU A 558 -39.19 -36.13 23.25
N SER A 559 -38.99 -37.44 23.33
CA SER A 559 -38.04 -38.02 24.28
C SER A 559 -36.61 -37.75 23.83
N GLU A 560 -35.69 -37.71 24.80
CA GLU A 560 -34.25 -37.56 24.57
C GLU A 560 -33.70 -38.57 23.53
N LEU A 561 -34.13 -39.83 23.62
CA LEU A 561 -33.77 -40.87 22.67
C LEU A 561 -34.22 -40.56 21.22
N ARG A 562 -35.40 -39.95 21.04
CA ARG A 562 -35.88 -39.55 19.71
C ARG A 562 -35.08 -38.38 19.14
N ILE A 563 -34.71 -37.44 20.00
CA ILE A 563 -33.84 -36.31 19.64
C ILE A 563 -32.47 -36.84 19.20
N MET A 564 -31.89 -37.77 19.98
CA MET A 564 -30.61 -38.41 19.67
C MET A 564 -30.64 -39.15 18.31
N TYR A 565 -31.65 -39.97 18.04
CA TYR A 565 -31.77 -40.65 16.74
C TYR A 565 -31.96 -39.69 15.58
N ALA A 566 -32.76 -38.63 15.76
CA ALA A 566 -32.92 -37.60 14.74
C ALA A 566 -31.58 -36.92 14.43
N CYS A 567 -30.76 -36.64 15.45
CA CYS A 567 -29.42 -36.08 15.31
C CYS A 567 -28.43 -37.03 14.63
N GLN A 568 -28.41 -38.31 15.02
CA GLN A 568 -27.56 -39.35 14.43
C GLN A 568 -27.86 -39.54 12.93
N ASP A 569 -29.12 -39.48 12.53
CA ASP A 569 -29.53 -39.57 11.12
C ASP A 569 -29.26 -38.26 10.36
N ALA A 570 -29.50 -37.10 10.98
CA ALA A 570 -29.43 -35.81 10.31
C ALA A 570 -28.00 -35.38 9.97
N MET A 571 -27.04 -35.63 10.86
CA MET A 571 -25.66 -35.16 10.73
C MET A 571 -24.93 -35.75 9.51
N PRO A 572 -24.90 -37.09 9.29
CA PRO A 572 -24.33 -37.68 8.07
C PRO A 572 -25.06 -37.20 6.82
N PHE A 573 -26.38 -37.03 6.92
CA PHE A 573 -27.22 -36.69 5.79
C PHE A 573 -27.00 -35.24 5.30
N ARG A 574 -26.79 -34.30 6.24
CA ARG A 574 -26.35 -32.93 5.95
C ARG A 574 -25.01 -32.93 5.21
N ARG A 575 -24.06 -33.77 5.64
CA ARG A 575 -22.74 -33.90 4.99
C ARG A 575 -22.87 -34.34 3.53
N VAL A 576 -23.79 -35.26 3.20
CA VAL A 576 -24.02 -35.71 1.82
C VAL A 576 -24.47 -34.56 0.91
N TYR A 577 -25.50 -33.81 1.32
CA TYR A 577 -25.94 -32.63 0.56
C TYR A 577 -24.84 -31.58 0.44
N LYS A 578 -24.17 -31.25 1.56
CA LYS A 578 -23.10 -30.24 1.56
C LYS A 578 -21.90 -30.62 0.71
N TYR A 579 -21.60 -31.91 0.60
CA TYR A 579 -20.57 -32.39 -0.31
C TYR A 579 -20.97 -32.20 -1.77
N ALA A 580 -22.23 -32.47 -2.13
CA ALA A 580 -22.75 -32.20 -3.48
C ALA A 580 -22.72 -30.69 -3.83
N ASP A 581 -23.23 -29.85 -2.92
CA ASP A 581 -23.22 -28.38 -2.99
C ASP A 581 -21.79 -27.84 -3.18
N GLY A 582 -20.84 -28.34 -2.39
CA GLY A 582 -19.42 -27.96 -2.50
C GLY A 582 -18.77 -28.36 -3.81
N LEU A 583 -19.06 -29.55 -4.35
CA LEU A 583 -18.53 -29.99 -5.64
C LEU A 583 -19.08 -29.18 -6.81
N VAL A 584 -20.37 -28.84 -6.80
CA VAL A 584 -20.97 -27.94 -7.79
C VAL A 584 -20.31 -26.57 -7.72
N GLN A 585 -20.09 -26.04 -6.51
CA GLN A 585 -19.42 -24.75 -6.34
C GLN A 585 -17.98 -24.78 -6.89
N GLN A 586 -17.20 -25.83 -6.61
CA GLN A 586 -15.84 -26.00 -7.16
C GLN A 586 -15.84 -26.04 -8.70
N GLY A 587 -16.78 -26.77 -9.31
CA GLY A 587 -16.93 -26.80 -10.76
C GLY A 587 -17.32 -25.43 -11.34
N TYR A 588 -18.21 -24.70 -10.67
CA TYR A 588 -18.59 -23.34 -11.06
C TYR A 588 -17.42 -22.36 -10.95
N ASP A 589 -16.65 -22.43 -9.87
CA ASP A 589 -15.48 -21.59 -9.63
C ASP A 589 -14.40 -21.76 -10.70
N PHE A 590 -14.13 -23.01 -11.12
CA PHE A 590 -13.21 -23.30 -12.22
C PHE A 590 -13.66 -22.65 -13.53
N ILE A 591 -14.94 -22.76 -13.86
CA ILE A 591 -15.53 -22.19 -15.08
C ILE A 591 -15.54 -20.66 -15.03
N GLU A 592 -15.95 -20.07 -13.90
CA GLU A 592 -16.01 -18.60 -13.72
C GLU A 592 -14.61 -17.98 -13.76
N THR A 593 -13.62 -18.61 -13.13
CA THR A 593 -12.20 -18.21 -13.18
C THR A 593 -11.70 -18.10 -14.62
N ASN A 594 -12.17 -18.98 -15.49
CA ASN A 594 -11.70 -19.09 -16.87
C ASN A 594 -12.72 -18.58 -17.91
N LYS A 595 -13.78 -17.89 -17.48
CA LYS A 595 -14.93 -17.52 -18.31
C LYS A 595 -14.55 -16.85 -19.63
N ARG A 596 -13.52 -15.98 -19.64
CA ARG A 596 -13.09 -15.22 -20.82
C ARG A 596 -12.65 -16.11 -21.98
N LEU A 597 -12.09 -17.28 -21.70
CA LEU A 597 -11.75 -18.27 -22.72
C LEU A 597 -12.99 -19.00 -23.24
N PHE A 598 -13.99 -19.20 -22.37
CA PHE A 598 -15.18 -19.97 -22.67
C PHE A 598 -16.32 -19.15 -23.30
N HIS A 599 -16.18 -17.82 -23.37
CA HIS A 599 -17.21 -16.91 -23.88
C HIS A 599 -17.32 -16.86 -25.41
N ALA A 600 -16.28 -17.25 -26.18
CA ALA A 600 -16.28 -17.18 -27.64
C ALA A 600 -16.83 -18.46 -28.30
N ASP A 601 -17.76 -18.33 -29.25
CA ASP A 601 -18.22 -19.44 -30.07
C ASP A 601 -17.12 -19.87 -31.04
N VAL A 602 -16.58 -21.08 -30.85
CA VAL A 602 -15.58 -21.64 -31.77
C VAL A 602 -16.33 -22.21 -32.99
N PRO A 603 -16.01 -21.78 -34.22
CA PRO A 603 -16.61 -22.34 -35.43
C PRO A 603 -16.42 -23.87 -35.47
N SER A 604 -17.48 -24.58 -35.81
CA SER A 604 -17.52 -26.05 -35.88
C SER A 604 -16.68 -26.58 -37.04
N GLY A 605 -15.44 -26.98 -36.77
CA GLY A 605 -14.59 -27.71 -37.71
C GLY A 605 -13.11 -27.66 -37.33
N LEU A 606 -12.58 -28.75 -36.75
CA LEU A 606 -11.19 -29.25 -36.68
C LEU A 606 -10.97 -30.00 -35.33
N PHE A 607 -10.39 -31.19 -35.41
CA PHE A 607 -10.57 -32.29 -34.47
C PHE A 607 -9.60 -32.32 -33.27
N GLY A 608 -9.97 -33.08 -32.22
CA GLY A 608 -9.10 -33.54 -31.13
C GLY A 608 -9.17 -32.71 -29.85
N ILE A 609 -8.30 -31.72 -29.73
CA ILE A 609 -8.16 -30.82 -28.56
C ILE A 609 -9.40 -29.92 -28.39
N ARG A 610 -10.09 -29.60 -29.50
CA ARG A 610 -11.31 -28.77 -29.52
C ARG A 610 -12.56 -29.44 -28.91
N SER A 611 -12.56 -30.77 -28.69
CA SER A 611 -13.75 -31.48 -28.19
C SER A 611 -13.98 -31.27 -26.68
N LYS A 612 -12.93 -31.44 -25.87
CA LYS A 612 -12.97 -31.22 -24.41
C LYS A 612 -13.17 -29.75 -24.07
N PHE A 613 -12.47 -28.86 -24.76
CA PHE A 613 -12.66 -27.42 -24.64
C PHE A 613 -14.11 -27.01 -24.94
N ARG A 614 -14.70 -27.52 -26.03
CA ARG A 614 -16.12 -27.29 -26.35
C ARG A 614 -17.04 -27.78 -25.24
N LEU A 615 -16.76 -28.91 -24.61
CA LEU A 615 -17.55 -29.38 -23.47
C LEU A 615 -17.45 -28.42 -22.27
N LEU A 616 -16.26 -27.90 -21.96
CA LEU A 616 -16.08 -26.85 -20.95
C LEU A 616 -16.89 -25.59 -21.27
N GLN A 617 -16.92 -25.16 -22.55
CA GLN A 617 -17.78 -24.07 -23.00
C GLN A 617 -19.27 -24.36 -22.80
N MET A 618 -19.71 -25.61 -23.00
CA MET A 618 -21.09 -26.01 -22.73
C MET A 618 -21.41 -25.96 -21.22
N HIS A 619 -20.48 -26.36 -20.35
CA HIS A 619 -20.62 -26.19 -18.90
C HIS A 619 -20.75 -24.71 -18.52
N HIS A 620 -19.97 -23.82 -19.14
CA HIS A 620 -20.06 -22.37 -18.96
C HIS A 620 -21.40 -21.78 -19.39
N LYS A 621 -21.86 -22.07 -20.60
CA LYS A 621 -23.17 -21.59 -21.07
C LYS A 621 -24.30 -22.12 -20.20
N SER A 622 -24.25 -23.40 -19.85
CA SER A 622 -25.21 -24.04 -18.96
C SER A 622 -25.26 -23.36 -17.57
N SER A 623 -24.11 -23.04 -16.97
CA SER A 623 -24.06 -22.37 -15.66
C SER A 623 -24.63 -20.94 -15.69
N ILE A 624 -24.39 -20.20 -16.78
CA ILE A 624 -25.02 -18.87 -16.99
C ILE A 624 -26.54 -19.00 -17.00
N PHE A 625 -27.10 -19.96 -17.73
CA PHE A 625 -28.54 -20.17 -17.79
C PHE A 625 -29.12 -20.65 -16.46
N ALA A 626 -28.44 -21.54 -15.75
CA ALA A 626 -28.85 -21.97 -14.42
C ALA A 626 -28.90 -20.79 -13.43
N LYS A 627 -27.90 -19.92 -13.42
CA LYS A 627 -27.93 -18.69 -12.59
C LYS A 627 -29.10 -17.78 -12.91
N LYS A 628 -29.44 -17.63 -14.19
CA LYS A 628 -30.63 -16.86 -14.61
C LYS A 628 -31.91 -17.47 -14.03
N ILE A 629 -32.07 -18.79 -14.13
CA ILE A 629 -33.24 -19.52 -13.61
C ILE A 629 -33.34 -19.41 -12.09
N ILE A 630 -32.23 -19.64 -11.37
CA ILE A 630 -32.16 -19.48 -9.90
C ILE A 630 -32.50 -18.04 -9.49
N GLY A 631 -32.06 -17.06 -10.29
CA GLY A 631 -32.39 -15.64 -10.10
C GLY A 631 -33.79 -15.23 -10.57
N GLY A 632 -34.67 -16.17 -10.96
CA GLY A 632 -36.05 -15.90 -11.38
C GLY A 632 -36.19 -15.35 -12.81
N GLN A 633 -35.12 -15.35 -13.61
CA GLN A 633 -35.15 -14.89 -15.00
C GLN A 633 -35.52 -16.02 -15.96
N ARG A 634 -36.24 -15.67 -17.03
CA ARG A 634 -36.60 -16.63 -18.09
C ARG A 634 -35.41 -16.90 -19.02
N VAL A 635 -35.26 -18.16 -19.43
CA VAL A 635 -34.32 -18.59 -20.47
C VAL A 635 -35.14 -19.05 -21.68
N SER A 636 -34.68 -18.76 -22.89
CA SER A 636 -35.36 -19.20 -24.12
C SER A 636 -35.41 -20.73 -24.20
N ARG A 637 -36.48 -21.26 -24.77
CA ARG A 637 -36.72 -22.71 -24.89
C ARG A 637 -35.53 -23.45 -25.52
N ASP A 638 -35.00 -22.94 -26.62
CA ASP A 638 -33.85 -23.55 -27.30
C ASP A 638 -32.60 -23.63 -26.42
N ASN A 639 -32.35 -22.60 -25.59
CA ASN A 639 -31.20 -22.61 -24.68
C ASN A 639 -31.45 -23.57 -23.51
N TYR A 640 -32.69 -23.67 -23.05
CA TYR A 640 -33.06 -24.60 -22.00
C TYR A 640 -32.90 -26.06 -22.47
N GLU A 641 -33.42 -26.41 -23.64
CA GLU A 641 -33.32 -27.75 -24.24
C GLU A 641 -31.85 -28.13 -24.55
N ASN A 642 -31.04 -27.18 -25.04
CA ASN A 642 -29.67 -27.46 -25.44
C ASN A 642 -28.64 -27.48 -24.28
N TYR A 643 -28.91 -26.80 -23.16
CA TYR A 643 -27.91 -26.62 -22.08
C TYR A 643 -28.36 -27.06 -20.70
N ILE A 644 -29.67 -27.20 -20.45
CA ILE A 644 -30.22 -27.66 -19.17
C ILE A 644 -30.80 -29.07 -19.31
N GLU A 645 -31.61 -29.32 -20.35
CA GLU A 645 -32.19 -30.64 -20.63
C GLU A 645 -31.42 -31.46 -21.67
N ALA A 646 -30.17 -31.08 -21.96
CA ALA A 646 -29.38 -31.65 -23.04
C ALA A 646 -29.34 -33.20 -23.02
N ARG A 647 -29.74 -33.83 -24.15
CA ARG A 647 -29.70 -35.27 -24.35
C ARG A 647 -28.72 -35.65 -25.46
N TYR A 648 -27.95 -36.72 -25.27
CA TYR A 648 -27.15 -37.34 -26.34
C TYR A 648 -27.51 -38.83 -26.42
N GLY A 649 -28.36 -39.20 -27.38
CA GLY A 649 -28.98 -40.52 -27.41
C GLY A 649 -29.95 -40.73 -26.23
N SER A 650 -29.85 -41.85 -25.52
CA SER A 650 -30.72 -42.22 -24.39
C SER A 650 -30.26 -41.69 -23.02
N LYS A 651 -29.08 -41.05 -22.93
CA LYS A 651 -28.54 -40.54 -21.66
C LYS A 651 -28.62 -39.01 -21.60
N GLN A 652 -29.16 -38.49 -20.49
CA GLN A 652 -29.12 -37.06 -20.19
C GLN A 652 -27.67 -36.67 -19.86
N LYS A 653 -27.11 -35.69 -20.57
CA LYS A 653 -25.83 -35.09 -20.16
C LYS A 653 -26.14 -34.03 -19.12
N LYS A 654 -25.74 -34.27 -17.88
CA LYS A 654 -25.88 -33.27 -16.82
C LYS A 654 -24.71 -32.30 -16.89
N PHE A 655 -24.83 -31.28 -17.74
CA PHE A 655 -23.92 -30.13 -17.71
C PHE A 655 -24.02 -29.42 -16.35
N LEU A 656 -23.00 -28.61 -16.04
CA LEU A 656 -22.87 -27.98 -14.72
C LEU A 656 -24.14 -27.23 -14.31
N GLY A 657 -24.76 -26.48 -15.22
CA GLY A 657 -25.98 -25.74 -14.92
C GLY A 657 -27.18 -26.62 -14.57
N ALA A 658 -27.34 -27.77 -15.21
CA ALA A 658 -28.38 -28.73 -14.83
C ALA A 658 -28.14 -29.26 -13.40
N VAL A 659 -26.89 -29.58 -13.06
CA VAL A 659 -26.52 -30.03 -11.71
C VAL A 659 -26.72 -28.92 -10.68
N MET A 660 -26.42 -27.67 -11.03
CA MET A 660 -26.70 -26.51 -10.17
C MET A 660 -28.19 -26.40 -9.82
N LEU A 661 -29.08 -26.59 -10.80
CA LEU A 661 -30.52 -26.57 -10.57
C LEU A 661 -30.99 -27.76 -9.72
N ASP A 662 -30.47 -28.96 -9.98
CA ASP A 662 -30.79 -30.17 -9.20
C ASP A 662 -30.41 -29.99 -7.72
N VAL A 663 -29.23 -29.42 -7.45
CA VAL A 663 -28.75 -29.18 -6.08
C VAL A 663 -29.52 -28.02 -5.42
N ASP A 664 -29.79 -26.93 -6.16
CA ASP A 664 -30.56 -25.79 -5.66
C ASP A 664 -32.00 -26.21 -5.30
N ALA A 665 -32.63 -27.08 -6.09
CA ALA A 665 -33.94 -27.66 -5.77
C ALA A 665 -33.94 -28.49 -4.47
N SER A 666 -32.82 -29.14 -4.14
CA SER A 666 -32.63 -29.86 -2.88
C SER A 666 -32.35 -28.94 -1.68
N ARG A 667 -32.01 -27.67 -1.91
CA ARG A 667 -31.62 -26.71 -0.85
C ARG A 667 -32.72 -26.51 0.18
N THR A 668 -33.99 -26.45 -0.22
CA THR A 668 -35.11 -26.29 0.72
C THR A 668 -35.19 -27.46 1.71
N LYS A 669 -35.06 -28.71 1.21
CA LYS A 669 -35.04 -29.92 2.03
C LYS A 669 -33.83 -29.93 2.99
N ALA A 670 -32.66 -29.54 2.48
CA ALA A 670 -31.46 -29.41 3.31
C ALA A 670 -31.60 -28.31 4.39
N GLY A 671 -32.33 -27.23 4.09
CA GLY A 671 -32.65 -26.18 5.05
C GLY A 671 -33.51 -26.67 6.21
N VAL A 672 -34.48 -27.56 5.96
CA VAL A 672 -35.27 -28.20 7.03
C VAL A 672 -34.37 -29.08 7.91
N LEU A 673 -33.45 -29.82 7.30
CA LEU A 673 -32.48 -30.64 8.03
C LEU A 673 -31.58 -29.82 8.95
N GLN A 674 -31.10 -28.67 8.45
CA GLN A 674 -30.28 -27.75 9.23
C GLN A 674 -31.06 -27.16 10.42
N LYS A 675 -32.32 -26.75 10.20
CA LYS A 675 -33.20 -26.29 11.29
C LYS A 675 -33.39 -27.34 12.38
N LEU A 676 -33.51 -28.62 12.01
CA LEU A 676 -33.61 -29.72 12.97
C LEU A 676 -32.34 -29.82 13.81
N ILE A 677 -31.17 -29.81 13.15
CA ILE A 677 -29.86 -29.89 13.83
C ILE A 677 -29.68 -28.77 14.85
N GLU A 678 -30.07 -27.55 14.48
CA GLU A 678 -30.00 -26.37 15.34
C GLU A 678 -31.01 -26.44 16.49
N ALA A 679 -32.27 -26.78 16.20
CA ALA A 679 -33.33 -26.87 17.20
C ALA A 679 -33.03 -27.94 18.27
N TYR A 680 -32.39 -29.04 17.86
CA TYR A 680 -32.07 -30.17 18.73
C TYR A 680 -30.67 -30.07 19.36
N GLN A 681 -29.90 -29.03 19.04
CA GLN A 681 -28.52 -28.85 19.49
C GLN A 681 -27.67 -30.11 19.30
N CYS A 682 -27.79 -30.74 18.13
CA CYS A 682 -27.22 -32.07 17.88
C CYS A 682 -25.71 -32.17 18.16
N ASP A 683 -24.98 -31.06 18.02
CA ASP A 683 -23.55 -31.02 18.32
C ASP A 683 -23.24 -31.36 19.79
N LYS A 684 -24.14 -31.05 20.74
CA LYS A 684 -23.99 -31.41 22.16
C LYS A 684 -24.42 -32.84 22.43
N VAL A 685 -25.57 -33.23 21.85
CA VAL A 685 -26.19 -34.55 22.04
C VAL A 685 -25.28 -35.69 21.56
N THR A 686 -24.47 -35.46 20.52
CA THR A 686 -23.54 -36.48 20.00
C THR A 686 -22.16 -36.49 20.65
N MET A 687 -21.83 -35.53 21.53
CA MET A 687 -20.54 -35.45 22.24
C MET A 687 -20.57 -36.00 23.66
N GLU A 688 -21.75 -36.08 24.30
CA GLU A 688 -21.92 -36.58 25.67
C GLU A 688 -21.69 -38.09 25.84
N GLU A 689 -21.50 -38.86 24.76
CA GLU A 689 -21.17 -40.31 24.82
C GLU A 689 -19.66 -40.62 24.69
N THR A 690 -18.78 -39.61 24.67
CA THR A 690 -17.31 -39.80 24.54
C THR A 690 -16.48 -39.40 25.77
N ASN A 691 -17.10 -39.23 26.94
CA ASN A 691 -16.39 -39.12 28.23
C ASN A 691 -16.72 -40.28 29.17
#